data_AF-A0A962X5I5-F1
#
_entry.id   AF-A0A962X5I5-F1
#
_cell.length_a   1.000
_cell.length_b   1.000
_cell.length_c   1.000
_cell.angle_alpha   90.00
_cell.angle_beta   90.00
_cell.angle_gamma   90.00
#
_symmetry.space_group_name_H-M   'P 1'
#
loop_
_entity.id
_entity.type
_entity.pdbx_description
1 polymer ?
#
loop_
_entity_poly.entity_id
_entity_poly.type
_entity_poly.pdbx_seq_one_letter_code
_entity_poly.pdbx_strand_id
1 'polypeptide(L)'
;MFNKQPLLVSITALSLTLGAQAVYAQYENDVQEAYIAYYGRPADYTGLSYWDEQLASANGNLSMVIGSFGASAEYEARYGALDNSQLIDAVYRQLFNRDPEPAGKAFWVAALDSGLFNRQNATLAILLNAQGADGEIVANKVAVASAYTENLSTQCGAYGDIDEVVARLATVGLSSESMASAQAQLIAYSDSVTPALSFCPTPFPYSDAQKRAILASPAVRVNGVVSPIGYTTILRSGDTAGSGVFGQLVDIHGQVIREEDGSPRISNSNDFSSFIPVGDKLYMVSQFEDRPGAMYLSELDQADTGHISALSTHFIDQSSIHGGWVHCAGSVTPWNTHLGSEEYEPDARLFNFTTGTKITGSGQEDTYFHAMDAYFDGNRLAMDPYFWGYPIEVDVLNDSGETSITKHYGMGRMALELAKVMPDQRTAYMSDDGTNVGMFMFVADTAGDLSAGTLYGAKLTQTSPDDDANGGVFTIEWIKLGQSSDAEISALVDAKTTFDQIFTTADPVVDADGKDTGACPTGFTSVNHGHEATEGNTYHECLQLKSGMEKAATFLETRRYAAMMGVTTELSKEEGIAFDPANKKLYVSISDIRYGMENDKKKGVDNTTYDIGGPNDVRVAWNPCGGVYQYSLGSDTTIGSDYVVKDMSALVLGDPNSGTDENNTCNIDGIANPDNITYIPGYRTLIIGEDTGSGHQNDSIWAYNLDHRSLTRIQTTPYGSETTSPYFYANVGGHGYIMSVVQHPYGESDSDKQVTADEGRAYTGYIGPLPRLDQ
;
A
#
# COMPACT_ATOMS: atom_id res chain seq x y z
N MET A 1 40.64 10.10 -20.91
CA MET A 1 41.03 8.72 -21.26
C MET A 1 42.27 8.33 -20.48
N PHE A 2 42.10 7.76 -19.29
CA PHE A 2 43.12 6.95 -18.64
C PHE A 2 42.42 5.67 -18.18
N ASN A 3 42.85 4.56 -18.76
CA ASN A 3 42.29 3.23 -18.56
C ASN A 3 42.92 2.66 -17.27
N LYS A 4 42.19 2.66 -16.15
CA LYS A 4 42.60 1.91 -14.94
C LYS A 4 42.16 0.44 -15.13
N GLN A 5 43.11 -0.48 -15.11
CA GLN A 5 42.83 -1.92 -15.08
C GLN A 5 42.25 -2.31 -13.71
N PRO A 6 41.26 -3.21 -13.64
CA PRO A 6 40.71 -3.67 -12.37
C PRO A 6 41.73 -4.57 -11.65
N LEU A 7 41.94 -4.30 -10.36
CA LEU A 7 42.74 -5.15 -9.47
C LEU A 7 41.89 -6.39 -9.13
N LEU A 8 42.28 -7.57 -9.63
CA LEU A 8 41.68 -8.83 -9.20
C LEU A 8 42.16 -9.18 -7.78
N VAL A 9 41.28 -9.03 -6.79
CA VAL A 9 41.45 -9.62 -5.46
C VAL A 9 40.83 -11.02 -5.48
N SER A 10 41.63 -12.05 -5.20
CA SER A 10 41.13 -13.44 -5.08
C SER A 10 40.34 -13.61 -3.78
N ILE A 11 39.02 -13.63 -3.88
CA ILE A 11 38.12 -14.06 -2.81
C ILE A 11 37.91 -15.56 -2.97
N THR A 12 38.28 -16.34 -1.95
CA THR A 12 38.00 -17.78 -1.89
C THR A 12 36.59 -17.97 -1.34
N ALA A 13 35.57 -17.92 -2.20
CA ALA A 13 34.17 -18.16 -1.82
C ALA A 13 33.83 -19.65 -1.95
N LEU A 14 33.34 -20.25 -0.86
CA LEU A 14 32.70 -21.56 -0.87
C LEU A 14 31.27 -21.36 -1.40
N SER A 15 31.05 -21.69 -2.68
CA SER A 15 29.79 -21.45 -3.37
C SER A 15 28.72 -22.46 -2.94
N LEU A 16 27.67 -22.00 -2.26
CA LEU A 16 26.33 -22.58 -2.40
C LEU A 16 25.60 -21.74 -3.45
N THR A 17 25.18 -22.38 -4.53
CA THR A 17 24.42 -21.77 -5.62
C THR A 17 22.99 -21.48 -5.17
N LEU A 18 22.70 -20.22 -4.87
CA LEU A 18 21.35 -19.66 -4.98
C LEU A 18 21.28 -18.88 -6.30
N GLY A 19 20.33 -19.26 -7.15
CA GLY A 19 20.13 -18.68 -8.46
C GLY A 19 19.45 -17.31 -8.36
N ALA A 20 20.25 -16.26 -8.36
CA ALA A 20 19.92 -14.96 -8.92
C ALA A 20 21.20 -14.45 -9.58
N GLN A 21 21.18 -14.24 -10.89
CA GLN A 21 22.34 -13.73 -11.62
C GLN A 21 22.67 -12.33 -11.07
N ALA A 22 23.88 -12.14 -10.56
CA ALA A 22 24.45 -10.81 -10.33
C ALA A 22 24.54 -10.09 -11.68
N VAL A 23 23.58 -9.24 -11.97
CA VAL A 23 23.62 -8.31 -13.09
C VAL A 23 24.59 -7.20 -12.72
N TYR A 24 25.81 -7.30 -13.25
CA TYR A 24 26.80 -6.26 -13.52
C TYR A 24 26.93 -5.06 -12.57
N ALA A 25 27.57 -5.27 -11.42
CA ALA A 25 28.23 -4.23 -10.64
C ALA A 25 29.50 -3.69 -11.35
N GLN A 26 29.34 -2.83 -12.35
CA GLN A 26 30.48 -2.35 -13.14
C GLN A 26 31.18 -1.13 -12.51
N TYR A 27 30.43 -0.32 -11.76
CA TYR A 27 30.83 0.99 -11.26
C TYR A 27 30.69 1.13 -9.73
N GLU A 28 30.42 0.05 -8.99
CA GLU A 28 30.26 0.06 -7.53
C GLU A 28 31.34 0.87 -6.79
N ASN A 29 32.62 0.68 -7.13
CA ASN A 29 33.70 1.43 -6.48
C ASN A 29 33.61 2.93 -6.77
N ASP A 30 33.25 3.33 -8.00
CA ASP A 30 33.10 4.75 -8.35
C ASP A 30 31.91 5.37 -7.59
N VAL A 31 30.84 4.61 -7.39
CA VAL A 31 29.69 5.03 -6.57
C VAL A 31 30.09 5.16 -5.10
N GLN A 32 30.78 4.16 -4.53
CA GLN A 32 31.26 4.21 -3.15
C GLN A 32 32.22 5.39 -2.94
N GLU A 33 33.12 5.65 -3.88
CA GLU A 33 33.99 6.82 -3.87
C GLU A 33 33.16 8.12 -3.79
N ALA A 34 32.08 8.23 -4.56
CA ALA A 34 31.18 9.39 -4.51
C ALA A 34 30.47 9.52 -3.15
N TYR A 35 29.88 8.46 -2.61
CA TYR A 35 29.27 8.49 -1.27
C TYR A 35 30.30 8.90 -0.20
N ILE A 36 31.52 8.39 -0.27
CA ILE A 36 32.59 8.74 0.67
C ILE A 36 33.00 10.22 0.51
N ALA A 37 33.11 10.73 -0.72
CA ALA A 37 33.55 12.10 -0.95
C ALA A 37 32.49 13.14 -0.60
N TYR A 38 31.24 12.90 -0.97
CA TYR A 38 30.15 13.86 -0.79
C TYR A 38 29.48 13.72 0.58
N TYR A 39 29.37 12.50 1.12
CA TYR A 39 28.58 12.21 2.33
C TYR A 39 29.39 11.57 3.46
N GLY A 40 30.55 10.98 3.17
CA GLY A 40 31.45 10.43 4.19
C GLY A 40 30.99 9.10 4.77
N ARG A 41 30.03 8.45 4.11
CA ARG A 41 29.44 7.16 4.49
C ARG A 41 29.53 6.16 3.34
N PRO A 42 29.38 4.85 3.59
CA PRO A 42 29.12 3.86 2.54
C PRO A 42 27.78 4.12 1.86
N ALA A 43 27.64 3.75 0.60
CA ALA A 43 26.32 3.67 -0.03
C ALA A 43 25.40 2.70 0.75
N ASP A 44 24.11 3.00 0.83
CA ASP A 44 23.11 1.99 1.12
C ASP A 44 22.87 1.11 -0.12
N TYR A 45 22.18 -0.02 0.05
CA TYR A 45 22.04 -1.00 -1.03
C TYR A 45 21.24 -0.46 -2.23
N THR A 46 20.13 0.23 -1.98
CA THR A 46 19.26 0.77 -3.04
C THR A 46 19.95 1.90 -3.79
N GLY A 47 20.62 2.81 -3.07
CA GLY A 47 21.42 3.87 -3.65
C GLY A 47 22.62 3.35 -4.46
N LEU A 48 23.32 2.32 -3.98
CA LEU A 48 24.40 1.68 -4.75
C LEU A 48 23.88 1.10 -6.08
N SER A 49 22.77 0.35 -6.02
CA SER A 49 22.13 -0.23 -7.20
C SER A 49 21.72 0.83 -8.22
N TYR A 50 21.07 1.91 -7.77
CA TYR A 50 20.65 3.00 -8.64
C TYR A 50 21.83 3.63 -9.38
N TRP A 51 22.84 4.07 -8.62
CA TRP A 51 23.94 4.81 -9.21
C TRP A 51 24.83 3.95 -10.10
N ASP A 52 24.95 2.65 -9.81
CA ASP A 52 25.64 1.71 -10.69
C ASP A 52 24.93 1.60 -12.05
N GLU A 53 23.60 1.43 -12.04
CA GLU A 53 22.79 1.36 -13.27
C GLU A 53 22.79 2.68 -14.06
N GLN A 54 22.73 3.82 -13.37
CA GLN A 54 22.81 5.13 -14.00
C GLN A 54 24.17 5.39 -14.64
N LEU A 55 25.25 4.99 -13.97
CA LEU A 55 26.59 5.06 -14.54
C LEU A 55 26.76 4.09 -15.71
N ALA A 56 26.23 2.88 -15.63
CA ALA A 56 26.23 1.93 -16.73
C ALA A 56 25.53 2.50 -17.98
N SER A 57 24.34 3.08 -17.78
CA SER A 57 23.57 3.74 -18.84
C SER A 57 24.32 4.95 -19.43
N ALA A 58 25.09 5.66 -18.61
CA ALA A 58 25.91 6.80 -19.02
C ALA A 58 27.33 6.43 -19.49
N ASN A 59 27.65 5.14 -19.68
CA ASN A 59 28.99 4.64 -20.02
C ASN A 59 30.09 5.11 -19.04
N GLY A 60 29.78 5.17 -17.75
CA GLY A 60 30.69 5.60 -16.67
C GLY A 60 30.86 7.11 -16.53
N ASN A 61 29.94 7.91 -17.09
CA ASN A 61 30.03 9.36 -16.99
C ASN A 61 29.60 9.88 -15.60
N LEU A 62 30.60 10.14 -14.75
CA LEU A 62 30.41 10.69 -13.40
C LEU A 62 29.79 12.09 -13.33
N SER A 63 29.58 12.80 -14.46
CA SER A 63 28.99 14.15 -14.42
C SER A 63 27.59 14.17 -13.80
N MET A 64 26.81 13.09 -13.97
CA MET A 64 25.49 12.94 -13.36
C MET A 64 25.58 12.85 -11.83
N VAL A 65 26.50 12.01 -11.34
CA VAL A 65 26.78 11.85 -9.90
C VAL A 65 27.16 13.19 -9.27
N ILE A 66 28.05 13.96 -9.91
CA ILE A 66 28.46 15.28 -9.40
C ILE A 66 27.26 16.23 -9.24
N GLY A 67 26.41 16.28 -10.26
CA GLY A 67 25.25 17.16 -10.29
C GLY A 67 24.26 16.82 -9.18
N SER A 68 23.86 15.54 -9.10
CA SER A 68 22.85 15.09 -8.15
C SER A 68 23.37 15.04 -6.72
N PHE A 69 24.55 14.47 -6.46
CA PHE A 69 25.09 14.41 -5.10
C PHE A 69 25.38 15.81 -4.56
N GLY A 70 26.02 16.64 -5.37
CA GLY A 70 26.45 17.97 -4.97
C GLY A 70 25.33 19.01 -4.87
N ALA A 71 24.11 18.68 -5.27
CA ALA A 71 22.90 19.50 -5.09
C ALA A 71 21.92 18.91 -4.06
N SER A 72 22.24 17.75 -3.48
CA SER A 72 21.39 17.06 -2.50
C SER A 72 21.31 17.82 -1.16
N ALA A 73 20.20 17.63 -0.45
CA ALA A 73 20.02 18.15 0.90
C ALA A 73 21.11 17.63 1.87
N GLU A 74 21.57 16.39 1.70
CA GLU A 74 22.64 15.79 2.51
C GLU A 74 23.98 16.53 2.30
N TYR A 75 24.32 16.86 1.05
CA TYR A 75 25.52 17.64 0.74
C TYR A 75 25.43 19.07 1.28
N GLU A 76 24.28 19.72 1.10
CA GLU A 76 24.06 21.08 1.60
C GLU A 76 24.05 21.15 3.13
N ALA A 77 23.47 20.16 3.83
CA ALA A 77 23.52 20.07 5.28
C ALA A 77 24.98 19.96 5.80
N ARG A 78 25.82 19.24 5.06
CA ARG A 78 27.21 18.98 5.44
C ARG A 78 28.16 20.13 5.09
N TYR A 79 27.99 20.69 3.91
CA TYR A 79 28.96 21.62 3.32
C TYR A 79 28.38 22.98 2.97
N GLY A 80 27.06 23.14 2.85
CA GLY A 80 26.40 24.36 2.38
C GLY A 80 26.79 25.62 3.16
N ALA A 81 26.89 25.52 4.49
CA ALA A 81 27.23 26.63 5.37
C ALA A 81 28.73 26.98 5.45
N LEU A 82 29.62 26.13 4.90
CA LEU A 82 31.07 26.33 4.97
C LEU A 82 31.57 27.34 3.93
N ASP A 83 32.52 28.19 4.30
CA ASP A 83 33.26 28.96 3.29
C ASP A 83 34.20 28.04 2.46
N ASN A 84 34.79 28.58 1.38
CA ASN A 84 35.65 27.78 0.50
C ASN A 84 36.88 27.21 1.22
N SER A 85 37.43 27.90 2.21
CA SER A 85 38.59 27.45 2.98
C SER A 85 38.20 26.30 3.93
N GLN A 86 37.06 26.44 4.61
CA GLN A 86 36.48 25.43 5.50
C GLN A 86 36.02 24.19 4.74
N LEU A 87 35.44 24.35 3.54
CA LEU A 87 35.07 23.24 2.67
C LEU A 87 36.29 22.37 2.34
N ILE A 88 37.39 22.99 1.92
CA ILE A 88 38.60 22.24 1.54
C ILE A 88 39.19 21.51 2.76
N ASP A 89 39.17 22.12 3.95
CA ASP A 89 39.56 21.41 5.17
C ASP A 89 38.66 20.20 5.45
N ALA A 90 37.34 20.37 5.32
CA ALA A 90 36.36 19.31 5.57
C ALA A 90 36.51 18.14 4.59
N VAL A 91 36.65 18.42 3.29
CA VAL A 91 36.84 17.39 2.25
C VAL A 91 38.15 16.62 2.47
N TYR A 92 39.26 17.29 2.79
CA TYR A 92 40.54 16.62 3.05
C TYR A 92 40.48 15.74 4.30
N ARG A 93 39.83 16.19 5.39
CA ARG A 93 39.66 15.37 6.59
C ARG A 93 38.78 14.16 6.30
N GLN A 94 37.70 14.34 5.55
CA GLN A 94 36.77 13.28 5.21
C GLN A 94 37.41 12.22 4.32
N LEU A 95 38.14 12.62 3.29
CA LEU A 95 38.77 11.69 2.36
C LEU A 95 40.03 11.07 2.95
N PHE A 96 40.91 11.89 3.54
CA PHE A 96 42.31 11.52 3.82
C PHE A 96 42.70 11.52 5.31
N ASN A 97 41.76 11.83 6.22
CA ASN A 97 41.99 11.92 7.67
C ASN A 97 43.10 12.90 8.08
N ARG A 98 43.30 13.97 7.29
CA ARG A 98 44.31 15.01 7.55
C ARG A 98 43.86 16.36 7.04
N ASP A 99 44.50 17.41 7.53
CA ASP A 99 44.37 18.75 6.95
C ASP A 99 45.10 18.84 5.59
N PRO A 100 44.62 19.70 4.68
CA PRO A 100 45.33 20.00 3.43
C PRO A 100 46.65 20.72 3.73
N GLU A 101 47.66 20.47 2.91
CA GLU A 101 48.90 21.24 2.96
C GLU A 101 48.62 22.70 2.61
N PRO A 102 49.30 23.68 3.24
CA PRO A 102 49.00 25.10 3.02
C PRO A 102 49.00 25.53 1.55
N ALA A 103 49.92 24.99 0.74
CA ALA A 103 50.00 25.29 -0.69
C ALA A 103 48.86 24.65 -1.50
N GLY A 104 48.47 23.41 -1.17
CA GLY A 104 47.34 22.72 -1.80
C GLY A 104 46.03 23.40 -1.46
N LYS A 105 45.84 23.77 -0.18
CA LYS A 105 44.68 24.55 0.27
C LYS A 105 44.57 25.88 -0.47
N ALA A 106 45.68 26.63 -0.57
CA ALA A 106 45.69 27.91 -1.28
C ALA A 106 45.33 27.77 -2.77
N PHE A 107 45.77 26.69 -3.43
CA PHE A 107 45.38 26.39 -4.80
C PHE A 107 43.87 26.17 -4.94
N TRP A 108 43.30 25.27 -4.13
CA TRP A 108 41.88 24.94 -4.21
C TRP A 108 40.97 26.12 -3.87
N VAL A 109 41.32 26.89 -2.84
CA VAL A 109 40.56 28.10 -2.47
C VAL A 109 40.59 29.12 -3.61
N ALA A 110 41.75 29.38 -4.21
CA ALA A 110 41.84 30.28 -5.36
C ALA A 110 41.06 29.77 -6.58
N ALA A 111 41.02 28.45 -6.79
CA ALA A 111 40.27 27.83 -7.87
C ALA A 111 38.74 27.95 -7.67
N LEU A 112 38.26 27.84 -6.43
CA LEU A 112 36.87 28.08 -6.07
C LEU A 112 36.49 29.56 -6.15
N ASP A 113 37.31 30.45 -5.60
CA ASP A 113 37.06 31.90 -5.58
C ASP A 113 37.04 32.51 -7.00
N SER A 114 37.82 31.95 -7.93
CA SER A 114 37.84 32.36 -9.34
C SER A 114 36.75 31.72 -10.19
N GLY A 115 35.99 30.75 -9.65
CA GLY A 115 34.99 29.99 -10.40
C GLY A 115 35.57 28.98 -11.39
N LEU A 116 36.88 28.69 -11.33
CA LEU A 116 37.52 27.64 -12.13
C LEU A 116 36.94 26.26 -11.77
N PHE A 117 36.65 26.06 -10.49
CA PHE A 117 35.85 24.94 -9.99
C PHE A 117 34.65 25.49 -9.23
N ASN A 118 33.51 24.79 -9.33
CA ASN A 118 32.48 24.91 -8.32
C ASN A 118 32.80 23.94 -7.16
N ARG A 119 32.07 24.06 -6.06
CA ARG A 119 32.29 23.28 -4.82
C ARG A 119 32.16 21.78 -5.07
N GLN A 120 31.18 21.39 -5.88
CA GLN A 120 30.89 20.00 -6.24
C GLN A 120 32.03 19.37 -7.06
N ASN A 121 32.47 20.04 -8.12
CA ASN A 121 33.57 19.59 -8.98
C ASN A 121 34.89 19.56 -8.23
N ALA A 122 35.14 20.50 -7.29
CA ALA A 122 36.34 20.49 -6.47
C ALA A 122 36.39 19.25 -5.57
N THR A 123 35.27 18.87 -4.96
CA THR A 123 35.16 17.66 -4.12
C THR A 123 35.54 16.40 -4.90
N LEU A 124 34.94 16.18 -6.09
CA LEU A 124 35.31 15.04 -6.92
C LEU A 124 36.75 15.14 -7.46
N ALA A 125 37.21 16.33 -7.86
CA ALA A 125 38.56 16.49 -8.38
C ALA A 125 39.63 16.17 -7.33
N ILE A 126 39.40 16.51 -6.06
CA ILE A 126 40.29 16.14 -4.95
C ILE A 126 40.35 14.62 -4.80
N LEU A 127 39.20 13.94 -4.80
CA LEU A 127 39.10 12.48 -4.76
C LEU A 127 39.85 11.82 -5.94
N LEU A 128 39.56 12.22 -7.17
CA LEU A 128 40.12 11.60 -8.38
C LEU A 128 41.64 11.82 -8.54
N ASN A 129 42.20 12.84 -7.88
CA ASN A 129 43.63 13.12 -7.89
C ASN A 129 44.35 12.65 -6.61
N ALA A 130 43.67 11.90 -5.74
CA ALA A 130 44.29 11.27 -4.57
C ALA A 130 45.40 10.30 -5.02
N GLN A 131 46.57 10.41 -4.40
CA GLN A 131 47.76 9.63 -4.75
C GLN A 131 48.59 9.30 -3.51
N GLY A 132 49.46 8.29 -3.61
CA GLY A 132 50.26 7.82 -2.48
C GLY A 132 49.38 7.43 -1.30
N ALA A 133 49.70 7.94 -0.10
CA ALA A 133 48.96 7.65 1.12
C ALA A 133 47.47 8.05 1.03
N ASP A 134 47.16 9.19 0.39
CA ASP A 134 45.77 9.66 0.26
C ASP A 134 44.94 8.70 -0.61
N GLY A 135 45.51 8.23 -1.72
CA GLY A 135 44.87 7.25 -2.60
C GLY A 135 44.69 5.89 -1.91
N GLU A 136 45.63 5.48 -1.07
CA GLU A 136 45.52 4.23 -0.29
C GLU A 136 44.45 4.33 0.79
N ILE A 137 44.33 5.46 1.50
CA ILE A 137 43.25 5.68 2.49
C ILE A 137 41.88 5.64 1.81
N VAL A 138 41.72 6.27 0.63
CA VAL A 138 40.46 6.21 -0.13
C VAL A 138 40.15 4.77 -0.54
N ALA A 139 41.10 4.05 -1.11
CA ALA A 139 40.91 2.65 -1.51
C ALA A 139 40.52 1.77 -0.30
N ASN A 140 41.13 2.02 0.86
CA ASN A 140 40.81 1.32 2.11
C ASN A 140 39.38 1.64 2.59
N LYS A 141 38.94 2.90 2.50
CA LYS A 141 37.57 3.30 2.83
C LYS A 141 36.56 2.68 1.89
N VAL A 142 36.84 2.65 0.59
CA VAL A 142 36.00 1.98 -0.41
C VAL A 142 35.86 0.51 -0.08
N ALA A 143 36.96 -0.20 0.23
CA ALA A 143 36.89 -1.61 0.61
C ALA A 143 36.01 -1.86 1.85
N VAL A 144 36.13 -1.02 2.89
CA VAL A 144 35.29 -1.10 4.10
C VAL A 144 33.83 -0.77 3.79
N ALA A 145 33.58 0.24 2.96
CA ALA A 145 32.25 0.66 2.55
C ALA A 145 31.53 -0.40 1.70
N SER A 146 32.23 -1.00 0.74
CA SER A 146 31.69 -2.11 -0.07
C SER A 146 31.36 -3.31 0.82
N ALA A 147 32.25 -3.69 1.75
CA ALA A 147 31.99 -4.79 2.68
C ALA A 147 30.78 -4.51 3.61
N TYR A 148 30.58 -3.25 4.01
CA TYR A 148 29.39 -2.87 4.77
C TYR A 148 28.12 -3.00 3.93
N THR A 149 28.12 -2.46 2.72
CA THR A 149 26.96 -2.48 1.82
C THR A 149 26.59 -3.91 1.42
N GLU A 150 27.57 -4.77 1.15
CA GLU A 150 27.39 -6.20 0.90
C GLU A 150 26.81 -6.91 2.13
N ASN A 151 27.21 -6.54 3.34
CA ASN A 151 26.61 -7.10 4.56
C ASN A 151 25.12 -6.73 4.69
N LEU A 152 24.74 -5.49 4.37
CA LEU A 152 23.33 -5.06 4.41
C LEU A 152 22.46 -5.92 3.49
N SER A 153 22.93 -6.22 2.28
CA SER A 153 22.17 -6.98 1.29
C SER A 153 22.22 -8.49 1.49
N THR A 154 23.30 -9.05 2.05
CA THR A 154 23.45 -10.50 2.24
C THR A 154 23.02 -10.99 3.62
N GLN A 155 23.03 -10.13 4.63
CA GLN A 155 22.60 -10.43 6.00
C GLN A 155 21.28 -9.73 6.38
N CYS A 156 20.62 -9.10 5.40
CA CYS A 156 19.43 -8.27 5.60
C CYS A 156 19.63 -7.29 6.77
N GLY A 157 20.81 -6.66 6.81
CA GLY A 157 21.22 -5.78 7.89
C GLY A 157 20.59 -4.41 7.77
N ALA A 158 20.31 -3.77 8.91
CA ALA A 158 19.89 -2.38 8.95
C ALA A 158 21.08 -1.44 8.76
N TYR A 159 20.88 -0.37 7.98
CA TYR A 159 21.94 0.62 7.72
C TYR A 159 22.38 1.38 8.99
N GLY A 160 21.47 1.59 9.94
CA GLY A 160 21.73 2.32 11.18
C GLY A 160 21.78 3.84 11.02
N ASP A 161 22.04 4.54 12.13
CA ASP A 161 22.20 6.00 12.13
C ASP A 161 23.40 6.44 11.27
N ILE A 162 23.18 7.43 10.40
CA ILE A 162 24.17 7.91 9.43
C ILE A 162 25.42 8.47 10.13
N ASP A 163 25.27 9.24 11.20
CA ASP A 163 26.41 9.88 11.87
C ASP A 163 27.31 8.84 12.54
N GLU A 164 26.71 7.79 13.12
CA GLU A 164 27.45 6.65 13.67
C GLU A 164 28.21 5.86 12.59
N VAL A 165 27.62 5.69 11.41
CA VAL A 165 28.27 5.05 10.25
C VAL A 165 29.43 5.89 9.73
N VAL A 166 29.22 7.19 9.52
CA VAL A 166 30.25 8.16 9.10
C VAL A 166 31.42 8.15 10.09
N ALA A 167 31.14 8.18 11.39
CA ALA A 167 32.16 8.21 12.43
C ALA A 167 33.06 6.97 12.40
N ARG A 168 32.50 5.77 12.16
CA ARG A 168 33.26 4.53 12.04
C ARG A 168 34.10 4.50 10.77
N LEU A 169 33.54 4.91 9.63
CA LEU A 169 34.28 4.94 8.37
C LEU A 169 35.45 5.94 8.40
N ALA A 170 35.28 7.06 9.12
CA ALA A 170 36.35 8.05 9.31
C ALA A 170 37.59 7.49 10.04
N THR A 171 37.48 6.36 10.74
CA THR A 171 38.62 5.73 11.44
C THR A 171 39.58 4.97 10.51
N VAL A 172 39.18 4.70 9.26
CA VAL A 172 39.98 3.94 8.29
C VAL A 172 41.20 4.74 7.85
N GLY A 173 42.40 4.21 8.12
CA GLY A 173 43.67 4.80 7.74
C GLY A 173 44.50 3.88 6.83
N LEU A 174 45.83 4.03 6.88
CA LEU A 174 46.77 3.27 6.03
C LEU A 174 46.99 1.82 6.47
N SER A 175 46.75 1.50 7.75
CA SER A 175 47.05 0.15 8.26
C SER A 175 45.89 -0.81 7.99
N SER A 176 46.22 -2.07 7.67
CA SER A 176 45.24 -3.15 7.59
C SER A 176 44.47 -3.37 8.89
N GLU A 177 45.08 -3.05 10.03
CA GLU A 177 44.44 -3.07 11.35
C GLU A 177 43.31 -2.04 11.45
N SER A 178 43.50 -0.83 10.92
CA SER A 178 42.47 0.21 10.93
C SER A 178 41.27 -0.17 10.06
N MET A 179 41.51 -0.77 8.89
CA MET A 179 40.46 -1.29 8.02
C MET A 179 39.66 -2.40 8.70
N ALA A 180 40.36 -3.42 9.23
CA ALA A 180 39.72 -4.55 9.88
C ALA A 180 38.90 -4.11 11.10
N SER A 181 39.40 -3.16 11.88
CA SER A 181 38.68 -2.59 13.02
C SER A 181 37.43 -1.84 12.58
N ALA A 182 37.52 -0.95 11.59
CA ALA A 182 36.39 -0.16 11.11
C ALA A 182 35.30 -1.06 10.50
N GLN A 183 35.70 -2.04 9.67
CA GLN A 183 34.78 -3.02 9.09
C GLN A 183 34.07 -3.84 10.17
N ALA A 184 34.80 -4.36 11.16
CA ALA A 184 34.20 -5.12 12.26
C ALA A 184 33.24 -4.26 13.09
N GLN A 185 33.58 -2.99 13.35
CA GLN A 185 32.73 -2.07 14.09
C GLN A 185 31.46 -1.68 13.33
N LEU A 186 31.54 -1.49 12.01
CA LEU A 186 30.39 -1.22 11.16
C LEU A 186 29.45 -2.42 11.10
N ILE A 187 29.98 -3.62 10.82
CA ILE A 187 29.17 -4.84 10.77
C ILE A 187 28.50 -5.12 12.12
N ALA A 188 29.26 -5.03 13.23
CA ALA A 188 28.69 -5.21 14.56
C ALA A 188 27.64 -4.15 14.91
N TYR A 189 27.78 -2.93 14.40
CA TYR A 189 26.78 -1.87 14.56
C TYR A 189 25.50 -2.19 13.78
N SER A 190 25.60 -2.51 12.49
CA SER A 190 24.48 -2.98 11.65
C SER A 190 23.75 -4.15 12.34
N ASP A 191 24.47 -5.17 12.79
CA ASP A 191 23.88 -6.31 13.51
C ASP A 191 23.16 -5.89 14.80
N SER A 192 23.68 -4.91 15.54
CA SER A 192 23.10 -4.44 16.80
C SER A 192 21.82 -3.61 16.62
N VAL A 193 21.64 -2.99 15.45
CA VAL A 193 20.46 -2.17 15.12
C VAL A 193 19.52 -2.87 14.14
N THR A 194 19.88 -4.05 13.66
CA THR A 194 19.01 -4.89 12.82
C THR A 194 17.88 -5.46 13.66
N PRO A 195 16.60 -5.26 13.27
CA PRO A 195 15.47 -5.80 14.01
C PRO A 195 15.45 -7.33 14.00
N ALA A 196 14.65 -7.92 14.89
CA ALA A 196 14.47 -9.37 14.97
C ALA A 196 13.90 -9.98 13.67
N LEU A 197 13.12 -9.21 12.91
CA LEU A 197 12.69 -9.51 11.56
C LEU A 197 13.19 -8.41 10.62
N SER A 198 13.99 -8.78 9.63
CA SER A 198 14.48 -7.86 8.62
C SER A 198 14.50 -8.54 7.26
N PHE A 199 14.00 -7.85 6.24
CA PHE A 199 14.00 -8.33 4.86
C PHE A 199 15.21 -7.76 4.14
N CYS A 200 15.83 -8.56 3.27
CA CYS A 200 16.86 -8.04 2.39
C CYS A 200 16.18 -7.11 1.36
N PRO A 201 16.66 -5.88 1.17
CA PRO A 201 15.97 -4.89 0.35
C PRO A 201 15.86 -5.31 -1.12
N THR A 202 14.71 -4.99 -1.72
CA THR A 202 14.48 -5.10 -3.17
C THR A 202 14.78 -3.76 -3.84
N PRO A 203 15.62 -3.72 -4.89
CA PRO A 203 15.92 -2.48 -5.59
C PRO A 203 14.68 -1.93 -6.32
N PHE A 204 14.66 -0.63 -6.57
CA PHE A 204 13.68 -0.02 -7.46
C PHE A 204 13.94 -0.48 -8.91
N PRO A 205 12.91 -0.72 -9.75
CA PRO A 205 13.11 -1.21 -11.10
C PRO A 205 13.43 -0.05 -12.06
N TYR A 206 14.68 0.08 -12.55
CA TYR A 206 15.02 1.15 -13.50
C TYR A 206 15.01 0.69 -14.96
N SER A 207 15.43 -0.53 -15.25
CA SER A 207 15.43 -1.08 -16.61
C SER A 207 14.05 -1.62 -17.04
N ASP A 208 13.76 -1.60 -18.34
CA ASP A 208 12.51 -2.18 -18.90
C ASP A 208 12.35 -3.65 -18.48
N ALA A 209 13.43 -4.43 -18.42
CA ALA A 209 13.38 -5.82 -17.98
C ALA A 209 12.95 -5.96 -16.51
N GLN A 210 13.46 -5.10 -15.62
CA GLN A 210 13.05 -5.07 -14.20
C GLN A 210 11.59 -4.62 -14.07
N LYS A 211 11.18 -3.59 -14.81
CA LYS A 211 9.81 -3.04 -14.77
C LYS A 211 8.75 -3.99 -15.36
N ARG A 212 9.15 -5.08 -16.01
CA ARG A 212 8.25 -6.16 -16.47
C ARG A 212 8.19 -7.35 -15.53
N ALA A 213 9.01 -7.36 -14.48
CA ALA A 213 9.18 -8.49 -13.58
C ALA A 213 8.64 -8.17 -12.19
N ILE A 214 8.19 -9.22 -11.48
CA ILE A 214 8.02 -9.14 -10.03
C ILE A 214 9.40 -9.29 -9.41
N LEU A 215 9.92 -8.23 -8.80
CA LEU A 215 11.12 -8.30 -7.98
C LEU A 215 10.67 -8.50 -6.54
N ALA A 216 11.30 -9.40 -5.80
CA ALA A 216 10.98 -9.65 -4.40
C ALA A 216 12.23 -9.81 -3.57
N SER A 217 12.09 -9.65 -2.25
CA SER A 217 13.17 -9.81 -1.29
C SER A 217 13.80 -11.21 -1.47
N PRO A 218 15.12 -11.31 -1.67
CA PRO A 218 15.77 -12.60 -1.94
C PRO A 218 16.02 -13.42 -0.66
N ALA A 219 15.95 -12.78 0.51
CA ALA A 219 16.18 -13.42 1.79
C ALA A 219 15.54 -12.61 2.93
N VAL A 220 15.27 -13.31 4.02
CA VAL A 220 14.76 -12.72 5.27
C VAL A 220 15.66 -13.16 6.43
N ARG A 221 15.96 -12.24 7.34
CA ARG A 221 16.61 -12.52 8.61
C ARG A 221 15.57 -12.55 9.72
N VAL A 222 15.43 -13.71 10.37
CA VAL A 222 14.56 -13.92 11.53
C VAL A 222 15.41 -14.37 12.71
N ASN A 223 15.41 -13.60 13.79
CA ASN A 223 16.14 -13.90 15.02
C ASN A 223 17.63 -14.23 14.77
N GLY A 224 18.26 -13.51 13.85
CA GLY A 224 19.68 -13.71 13.48
C GLY A 224 19.94 -14.79 12.43
N VAL A 225 18.92 -15.51 11.97
CA VAL A 225 19.05 -16.55 10.93
C VAL A 225 18.54 -16.02 9.60
N VAL A 226 19.41 -16.02 8.58
CA VAL A 226 19.06 -15.64 7.21
C VAL A 226 18.54 -16.86 6.46
N SER A 227 17.36 -16.74 5.85
CA SER A 227 16.73 -17.77 5.03
C SER A 227 16.39 -17.21 3.66
N PRO A 228 16.61 -17.98 2.56
CA PRO A 228 16.25 -17.53 1.23
C PRO A 228 14.73 -17.49 1.07
N ILE A 229 14.24 -16.46 0.40
CA ILE A 229 12.83 -16.28 0.04
C ILE A 229 12.73 -15.67 -1.35
N GLY A 230 11.51 -15.53 -1.85
CA GLY A 230 11.21 -14.80 -3.08
C GLY A 230 9.70 -14.79 -3.32
N TYR A 231 9.28 -14.28 -4.47
CA TYR A 231 7.91 -14.39 -4.91
C TYR A 231 7.66 -15.75 -5.59
N THR A 232 6.59 -16.43 -5.20
CA THR A 232 6.12 -17.67 -5.83
C THR A 232 4.69 -17.49 -6.32
N THR A 233 4.48 -17.68 -7.62
CA THR A 233 3.14 -17.70 -8.23
C THR A 233 2.46 -19.04 -7.95
N ILE A 234 1.24 -19.01 -7.42
CA ILE A 234 0.38 -20.19 -7.27
C ILE A 234 -0.44 -20.39 -8.54
N LEU A 235 -1.14 -19.34 -8.98
CA LEU A 235 -1.98 -19.32 -10.18
C LEU A 235 -1.90 -17.94 -10.85
N ARG A 236 -1.99 -17.90 -12.17
CA ARG A 236 -2.30 -16.70 -12.95
C ARG A 236 -3.72 -16.76 -13.49
N SER A 237 -4.33 -15.62 -13.75
CA SER A 237 -5.65 -15.57 -14.40
C SER A 237 -5.65 -16.37 -15.71
N GLY A 238 -6.64 -17.22 -15.90
CA GLY A 238 -6.74 -18.12 -17.05
C GLY A 238 -5.93 -19.42 -16.94
N ASP A 239 -5.14 -19.62 -15.88
CA ASP A 239 -4.50 -20.93 -15.65
C ASP A 239 -5.56 -22.02 -15.42
N THR A 240 -5.26 -23.22 -15.90
CA THR A 240 -6.09 -24.40 -15.64
C THR A 240 -5.50 -25.20 -14.50
N ALA A 241 -6.31 -25.47 -13.46
CA ALA A 241 -5.96 -26.37 -12.37
C ALA A 241 -7.10 -27.38 -12.16
N GLY A 242 -6.79 -28.67 -12.21
CA GLY A 242 -7.80 -29.72 -12.31
C GLY A 242 -8.65 -29.55 -13.57
N SER A 243 -9.96 -29.31 -13.42
CA SER A 243 -10.89 -29.04 -14.52
C SER A 243 -11.35 -27.58 -14.63
N GLY A 244 -10.96 -26.72 -13.69
CA GLY A 244 -11.37 -25.31 -13.68
C GLY A 244 -10.34 -24.38 -14.32
N VAL A 245 -10.81 -23.20 -14.72
CA VAL A 245 -10.01 -22.10 -15.27
C VAL A 245 -10.10 -20.94 -14.30
N PHE A 246 -8.98 -20.56 -13.69
CA PHE A 246 -8.93 -19.55 -12.64
C PHE A 246 -9.34 -18.17 -13.19
N GLY A 247 -10.25 -17.47 -12.51
CA GLY A 247 -10.75 -16.15 -12.94
C GLY A 247 -11.74 -16.16 -14.11
N GLN A 248 -12.21 -17.32 -14.58
CA GLN A 248 -13.24 -17.37 -15.62
C GLN A 248 -14.59 -16.89 -15.10
N LEU A 249 -15.22 -15.92 -15.77
CA LEU A 249 -16.50 -15.39 -15.31
C LEU A 249 -17.67 -16.25 -15.81
N VAL A 250 -18.69 -16.37 -14.97
CA VAL A 250 -19.93 -17.08 -15.28
C VAL A 250 -21.15 -16.23 -14.95
N ASP A 251 -22.27 -16.49 -15.61
CA ASP A 251 -23.55 -15.87 -15.34
C ASP A 251 -24.28 -16.52 -14.16
N ILE A 252 -25.46 -15.99 -13.82
CA ILE A 252 -26.32 -16.49 -12.73
C ILE A 252 -26.78 -17.95 -12.93
N HIS A 253 -26.63 -18.52 -14.13
CA HIS A 253 -26.94 -19.90 -14.45
C HIS A 253 -25.68 -20.80 -14.51
N GLY A 254 -24.53 -20.27 -14.11
CA GLY A 254 -23.24 -20.95 -14.16
C GLY A 254 -22.71 -21.15 -15.58
N GLN A 255 -23.24 -20.43 -16.58
CA GLN A 255 -22.72 -20.47 -17.95
C GLN A 255 -21.58 -19.48 -18.13
N VAL A 256 -20.60 -19.86 -18.93
CA VAL A 256 -19.42 -19.03 -19.20
C VAL A 256 -19.82 -17.74 -19.90
N ILE A 257 -19.48 -16.60 -19.30
CA ILE A 257 -19.59 -15.30 -19.95
C ILE A 257 -18.49 -15.21 -21.02
N ARG A 258 -18.84 -14.73 -22.21
CA ARG A 258 -17.94 -14.69 -23.36
C ARG A 258 -17.73 -13.26 -23.85
N GLU A 259 -16.52 -13.01 -24.33
CA GLU A 259 -16.17 -11.80 -25.08
C GLU A 259 -16.88 -11.77 -26.44
N GLU A 260 -16.82 -10.62 -27.12
CA GLU A 260 -17.41 -10.45 -28.47
C GLU A 260 -16.85 -11.44 -29.49
N ASP A 261 -15.59 -11.85 -29.34
CA ASP A 261 -14.93 -12.83 -30.21
C ASP A 261 -15.28 -14.30 -29.87
N GLY A 262 -16.09 -14.51 -28.83
CA GLY A 262 -16.56 -15.80 -28.36
C GLY A 262 -15.60 -16.51 -27.39
N SER A 263 -14.45 -15.93 -27.07
CA SER A 263 -13.55 -16.47 -26.02
C SER A 263 -14.18 -16.34 -24.63
N PRO A 264 -13.85 -17.21 -23.66
CA PRO A 264 -14.26 -17.02 -22.26
C PRO A 264 -13.72 -15.71 -21.70
N ARG A 265 -14.56 -14.94 -21.01
CA ARG A 265 -14.13 -13.76 -20.26
C ARG A 265 -13.37 -14.22 -19.01
N ILE A 266 -12.11 -13.81 -18.91
CA ILE A 266 -11.22 -14.11 -17.78
C ILE A 266 -10.90 -12.78 -17.10
N SER A 267 -11.15 -12.69 -15.79
CA SER A 267 -10.79 -11.51 -15.03
C SER A 267 -9.30 -11.47 -14.72
N ASN A 268 -8.70 -10.30 -14.88
CA ASN A 268 -7.36 -9.98 -14.39
C ASN A 268 -7.41 -9.09 -13.14
N SER A 269 -8.59 -8.84 -12.60
CA SER A 269 -8.78 -8.05 -11.39
C SER A 269 -8.71 -8.94 -10.15
N ASN A 270 -7.62 -9.70 -10.00
CA ASN A 270 -7.45 -10.57 -8.84
C ASN A 270 -7.16 -9.75 -7.60
N ASP A 271 -7.84 -10.06 -6.51
CA ASP A 271 -7.66 -9.36 -5.25
C ASP A 271 -7.45 -10.33 -4.09
N PHE A 272 -8.06 -10.05 -2.93
CA PHE A 272 -7.82 -10.74 -1.69
C PHE A 272 -7.87 -12.26 -1.85
N SER A 273 -6.79 -12.91 -1.42
CA SER A 273 -6.64 -14.35 -1.47
C SER A 273 -6.23 -14.88 -0.11
N SER A 274 -7.05 -15.78 0.44
CA SER A 274 -6.85 -16.31 1.79
C SER A 274 -6.50 -17.79 1.81
N PHE A 275 -5.54 -18.18 2.64
CA PHE A 275 -5.30 -19.57 2.99
C PHE A 275 -6.24 -20.04 4.09
N ILE A 276 -6.97 -21.13 3.82
CA ILE A 276 -7.97 -21.72 4.71
C ILE A 276 -7.60 -23.19 4.94
N PRO A 277 -6.94 -23.52 6.06
CA PRO A 277 -6.67 -24.90 6.45
C PRO A 277 -7.96 -25.61 6.89
N VAL A 278 -8.22 -26.83 6.38
CA VAL A 278 -9.38 -27.66 6.74
C VAL A 278 -8.96 -29.10 6.92
N GLY A 279 -8.92 -29.57 8.17
CA GLY A 279 -8.36 -30.88 8.49
C GLY A 279 -6.89 -30.97 8.08
N ASP A 280 -6.54 -31.97 7.26
CA ASP A 280 -5.20 -32.16 6.71
C ASP A 280 -4.99 -31.45 5.35
N LYS A 281 -5.99 -30.72 4.85
CA LYS A 281 -5.93 -30.02 3.57
C LYS A 281 -5.73 -28.53 3.72
N LEU A 282 -5.19 -27.93 2.68
CA LEU A 282 -5.05 -26.49 2.53
C LEU A 282 -5.87 -26.02 1.32
N TYR A 283 -6.70 -25.01 1.55
CA TYR A 283 -7.46 -24.34 0.50
C TYR A 283 -7.03 -22.88 0.37
N MET A 284 -7.25 -22.32 -0.81
CA MET A 284 -7.19 -20.89 -1.07
C MET A 284 -8.53 -20.40 -1.61
N VAL A 285 -9.11 -19.39 -0.97
CA VAL A 285 -10.25 -18.65 -1.51
C VAL A 285 -9.70 -17.36 -2.10
N SER A 286 -9.90 -17.14 -3.39
CA SER A 286 -9.48 -15.93 -4.11
C SER A 286 -10.67 -15.21 -4.68
N GLN A 287 -10.70 -13.89 -4.54
CA GLN A 287 -11.74 -13.04 -5.10
C GLN A 287 -11.23 -12.14 -6.22
N PHE A 288 -12.17 -11.62 -7.00
CA PHE A 288 -11.90 -10.83 -8.19
C PHE A 288 -12.76 -9.58 -8.22
N GLU A 289 -12.10 -8.44 -8.31
CA GLU A 289 -12.62 -7.08 -8.32
C GLU A 289 -13.22 -6.70 -9.69
N ASP A 290 -14.20 -7.50 -10.14
CA ASP A 290 -14.83 -7.35 -11.45
C ASP A 290 -16.36 -7.19 -11.34
N ARG A 291 -17.02 -7.03 -12.48
CA ARG A 291 -18.48 -7.05 -12.65
C ARG A 291 -18.85 -8.02 -13.79
N PRO A 292 -19.40 -9.21 -13.48
CA PRO A 292 -19.59 -9.76 -12.13
C PRO A 292 -18.29 -10.06 -11.41
N GLY A 293 -18.27 -9.79 -10.10
CA GLY A 293 -17.20 -10.20 -9.21
C GLY A 293 -17.21 -11.72 -9.08
N ALA A 294 -16.02 -12.31 -8.98
CA ALA A 294 -15.87 -13.77 -8.88
C ALA A 294 -15.19 -14.17 -7.57
N MET A 295 -15.49 -15.38 -7.11
CA MET A 295 -14.76 -16.03 -6.02
C MET A 295 -14.44 -17.47 -6.44
N TYR A 296 -13.25 -17.94 -6.11
CA TYR A 296 -12.72 -19.24 -6.48
C TYR A 296 -12.18 -19.98 -5.27
N LEU A 297 -12.54 -21.27 -5.15
CA LEU A 297 -11.90 -22.18 -4.22
C LEU A 297 -10.84 -23.01 -4.96
N SER A 298 -9.61 -22.95 -4.47
CA SER A 298 -8.50 -23.75 -4.97
C SER A 298 -7.97 -24.70 -3.90
N GLU A 299 -7.89 -25.99 -4.20
CA GLU A 299 -7.18 -26.95 -3.33
C GLU A 299 -5.67 -26.84 -3.60
N LEU A 300 -4.89 -26.76 -2.53
CA LEU A 300 -3.45 -26.53 -2.60
C LEU A 300 -2.66 -27.75 -2.13
N ASP A 301 -1.54 -28.00 -2.79
CA ASP A 301 -0.47 -28.88 -2.31
C ASP A 301 0.63 -28.04 -1.67
N GLN A 302 1.10 -28.47 -0.51
CA GLN A 302 2.21 -27.84 0.20
C GLN A 302 3.32 -28.86 0.43
N ALA A 303 4.46 -28.65 -0.22
CA ALA A 303 5.64 -29.49 -0.04
C ALA A 303 6.26 -29.29 1.35
N ASP A 304 7.08 -30.25 1.81
CA ASP A 304 7.84 -30.14 3.07
C ASP A 304 8.69 -28.86 3.17
N THR A 305 9.15 -28.33 2.02
CA THR A 305 9.90 -27.07 1.92
C THR A 305 9.04 -25.83 2.10
N GLY A 306 7.72 -25.98 2.24
CA GLY A 306 6.74 -24.89 2.29
C GLY A 306 6.32 -24.38 0.91
N HIS A 307 6.81 -24.96 -0.19
CA HIS A 307 6.39 -24.51 -1.52
C HIS A 307 4.92 -24.90 -1.75
N ILE A 308 4.08 -23.94 -2.14
CA ILE A 308 2.65 -24.13 -2.39
C ILE A 308 2.36 -24.13 -3.90
N SER A 309 1.49 -25.02 -4.35
CA SER A 309 0.99 -25.05 -5.72
C SER A 309 -0.50 -25.44 -5.77
N ALA A 310 -1.22 -25.03 -6.80
CA ALA A 310 -2.63 -25.38 -6.95
C ALA A 310 -2.81 -26.79 -7.56
N LEU A 311 -3.64 -27.61 -6.91
CA LEU A 311 -4.06 -28.92 -7.41
C LEU A 311 -5.32 -28.81 -8.28
N SER A 312 -6.27 -27.99 -7.85
CA SER A 312 -7.52 -27.74 -8.55
C SER A 312 -8.06 -26.35 -8.23
N THR A 313 -8.93 -25.83 -9.09
CA THR A 313 -9.65 -24.58 -8.85
C THR A 313 -11.08 -24.69 -9.38
N HIS A 314 -12.04 -24.05 -8.73
CA HIS A 314 -13.41 -23.93 -9.23
C HIS A 314 -14.09 -22.67 -8.71
N PHE A 315 -15.02 -22.15 -9.52
CA PHE A 315 -15.87 -21.02 -9.16
C PHE A 315 -16.79 -21.39 -7.99
N ILE A 316 -16.89 -20.51 -7.00
CA ILE A 316 -17.86 -20.59 -5.91
C ILE A 316 -19.18 -19.99 -6.42
N ASP A 317 -20.28 -20.74 -6.35
CA ASP A 317 -21.59 -20.25 -6.80
C ASP A 317 -22.06 -19.06 -5.94
N GLN A 318 -22.33 -17.94 -6.59
CA GLN A 318 -22.76 -16.68 -5.95
C GLN A 318 -24.23 -16.34 -6.27
N SER A 319 -24.99 -17.25 -6.89
CA SER A 319 -26.38 -17.02 -7.28
C SER A 319 -27.29 -16.71 -6.08
N SER A 320 -26.98 -17.25 -4.89
CA SER A 320 -27.72 -17.00 -3.65
C SER A 320 -27.52 -15.60 -3.06
N ILE A 321 -26.50 -14.86 -3.51
CA ILE A 321 -26.20 -13.49 -3.06
C ILE A 321 -26.35 -12.45 -4.18
N HIS A 322 -27.05 -12.83 -5.25
CA HIS A 322 -27.29 -12.01 -6.45
C HIS A 322 -26.04 -11.66 -7.27
N GLY A 323 -25.00 -12.50 -7.19
CA GLY A 323 -23.71 -12.29 -7.84
C GLY A 323 -22.81 -11.34 -7.06
N GLY A 324 -21.51 -11.46 -7.31
CA GLY A 324 -20.49 -10.59 -6.74
C GLY A 324 -20.37 -9.25 -7.46
N TRP A 325 -19.87 -8.25 -6.75
CA TRP A 325 -19.66 -6.90 -7.26
C TRP A 325 -18.36 -6.36 -6.67
N VAL A 326 -17.35 -6.11 -7.52
CA VAL A 326 -16.11 -5.40 -7.12
C VAL A 326 -15.56 -6.00 -5.83
N HIS A 327 -15.26 -7.31 -5.85
CA HIS A 327 -14.71 -7.96 -4.66
C HIS A 327 -13.29 -7.46 -4.42
N CYS A 328 -13.14 -6.40 -3.64
CA CYS A 328 -11.88 -5.68 -3.44
C CYS A 328 -10.99 -6.38 -2.40
N ALA A 329 -10.67 -5.76 -1.27
CA ALA A 329 -9.88 -6.42 -0.24
C ALA A 329 -10.70 -7.37 0.65
N GLY A 330 -10.02 -7.91 1.67
CA GLY A 330 -10.65 -8.79 2.63
C GLY A 330 -9.74 -9.20 3.76
N SER A 331 -10.27 -10.03 4.65
CA SER A 331 -9.50 -10.59 5.75
C SER A 331 -9.92 -12.02 6.09
N VAL A 332 -9.11 -12.70 6.89
CA VAL A 332 -9.50 -13.98 7.49
C VAL A 332 -10.10 -13.72 8.87
N THR A 333 -11.29 -14.25 9.12
CA THR A 333 -11.97 -14.11 10.40
C THR A 333 -11.26 -14.91 11.51
N PRO A 334 -11.51 -14.61 12.81
CA PRO A 334 -10.99 -15.41 13.91
C PRO A 334 -11.44 -16.88 13.92
N TRP A 335 -12.47 -17.24 13.15
CA TRP A 335 -12.96 -18.61 12.98
C TRP A 335 -12.57 -19.21 11.62
N ASN A 336 -11.57 -18.62 10.95
CA ASN A 336 -10.88 -19.17 9.78
C ASN A 336 -11.76 -19.26 8.51
N THR A 337 -12.60 -18.25 8.28
CA THR A 337 -13.34 -18.05 7.04
C THR A 337 -12.76 -16.88 6.26
N HIS A 338 -13.01 -16.86 4.95
CA HIS A 338 -12.67 -15.75 4.08
C HIS A 338 -13.76 -14.68 4.19
N LEU A 339 -13.41 -13.46 4.57
CA LEU A 339 -14.32 -12.32 4.64
C LEU A 339 -13.88 -11.28 3.60
N GLY A 340 -14.50 -11.33 2.44
CA GLY A 340 -14.34 -10.37 1.35
C GLY A 340 -15.28 -9.19 1.48
N SER A 341 -15.13 -8.22 0.59
CA SER A 341 -15.90 -6.98 0.58
C SER A 341 -16.37 -6.64 -0.82
N GLU A 342 -17.56 -6.05 -0.94
CA GLU A 342 -18.02 -5.43 -2.19
C GLU A 342 -17.83 -3.91 -2.13
N GLU A 343 -17.01 -3.38 -3.03
CA GLU A 343 -16.65 -1.96 -3.06
C GLU A 343 -17.51 -1.15 -4.08
N TYR A 344 -17.43 0.18 -4.05
CA TYR A 344 -18.11 1.11 -4.97
C TYR A 344 -19.58 0.76 -5.27
N GLU A 345 -20.40 0.72 -4.23
CA GLU A 345 -21.78 0.31 -4.36
C GLU A 345 -22.61 1.29 -5.23
N PRO A 346 -23.46 0.81 -6.15
CA PRO A 346 -24.15 1.70 -7.08
C PRO A 346 -25.16 2.61 -6.37
N ASP A 347 -25.16 3.92 -6.67
CA ASP A 347 -26.11 4.86 -6.05
C ASP A 347 -27.57 4.55 -6.44
N ALA A 348 -28.37 4.13 -5.46
CA ALA A 348 -29.77 3.77 -5.63
C ALA A 348 -30.67 4.97 -5.96
N ARG A 349 -30.24 6.21 -5.66
CA ARG A 349 -30.96 7.43 -6.04
C ARG A 349 -31.02 7.59 -7.56
N LEU A 350 -29.99 7.14 -8.27
CA LEU A 350 -29.85 7.28 -9.72
C LEU A 350 -30.40 6.08 -10.51
N PHE A 351 -31.02 5.11 -9.82
CA PHE A 351 -31.56 3.90 -10.42
C PHE A 351 -33.06 3.99 -10.70
N ASN A 352 -33.47 3.57 -11.90
CA ASN A 352 -34.87 3.47 -12.29
C ASN A 352 -35.36 2.02 -12.27
N PHE A 353 -36.10 1.67 -11.21
CA PHE A 353 -36.69 0.34 -11.02
C PHE A 353 -37.72 -0.08 -12.09
N THR A 354 -38.26 0.84 -12.88
CA THR A 354 -39.21 0.51 -13.96
C THR A 354 -38.50 0.03 -15.21
N THR A 355 -37.32 0.56 -15.50
CA THR A 355 -36.53 0.26 -16.70
C THR A 355 -35.35 -0.65 -16.41
N GLY A 356 -34.92 -0.78 -15.15
CA GLY A 356 -33.71 -1.50 -14.76
C GLY A 356 -32.43 -0.76 -15.16
N THR A 357 -32.49 0.57 -15.29
CA THR A 357 -31.37 1.39 -15.78
C THR A 357 -30.87 2.32 -14.69
N LYS A 358 -29.55 2.41 -14.54
CA LYS A 358 -28.89 3.45 -13.73
C LYS A 358 -28.36 4.54 -14.65
N ILE A 359 -28.47 5.79 -14.21
CA ILE A 359 -27.78 6.91 -14.84
C ILE A 359 -26.63 7.39 -13.97
N THR A 360 -25.63 8.03 -14.57
CA THR A 360 -24.60 8.79 -13.83
C THR A 360 -25.15 10.16 -13.43
N GLY A 361 -24.46 10.88 -12.54
CA GLY A 361 -24.82 12.27 -12.19
C GLY A 361 -24.79 13.27 -13.35
N SER A 362 -24.27 12.86 -14.52
CA SER A 362 -24.34 13.62 -15.79
C SER A 362 -25.51 13.23 -16.70
N GLY A 363 -26.35 12.30 -16.26
CA GLY A 363 -27.56 11.84 -16.96
C GLY A 363 -27.33 10.86 -18.11
N GLN A 364 -26.15 10.22 -18.18
CA GLN A 364 -25.85 9.15 -19.15
C GLN A 364 -26.12 7.78 -18.54
N GLU A 365 -26.41 6.75 -19.34
CA GLU A 365 -26.46 5.36 -18.85
C GLU A 365 -25.12 4.99 -18.21
N ASP A 366 -25.19 4.36 -17.03
CA ASP A 366 -24.01 3.97 -16.27
C ASP A 366 -23.47 2.63 -16.76
N THR A 367 -22.42 2.68 -17.58
CA THR A 367 -21.74 1.49 -18.10
C THR A 367 -21.06 0.67 -17.01
N TYR A 368 -20.69 1.29 -15.89
CA TYR A 368 -20.07 0.59 -14.76
C TYR A 368 -21.08 -0.37 -14.13
N PHE A 369 -22.29 0.11 -13.88
CA PHE A 369 -23.42 -0.70 -13.40
C PHE A 369 -23.88 -1.73 -14.43
N HIS A 370 -23.98 -1.33 -15.71
CA HIS A 370 -24.43 -2.22 -16.78
C HIS A 370 -23.42 -3.32 -17.16
N ALA A 371 -22.21 -3.32 -16.61
CA ALA A 371 -21.31 -4.48 -16.70
C ALA A 371 -21.93 -5.76 -16.11
N MET A 372 -22.84 -5.62 -15.13
CA MET A 372 -23.58 -6.74 -14.54
C MET A 372 -24.68 -7.31 -15.46
N ASP A 373 -25.03 -6.65 -16.57
CA ASP A 373 -26.03 -7.15 -17.51
C ASP A 373 -25.73 -8.59 -17.95
N ALA A 374 -24.45 -8.90 -18.20
CA ALA A 374 -23.99 -10.22 -18.62
C ALA A 374 -24.24 -11.31 -17.55
N TYR A 375 -24.17 -10.95 -16.27
CA TYR A 375 -24.44 -11.88 -15.17
C TYR A 375 -25.92 -12.27 -15.11
N PHE A 376 -26.82 -11.32 -15.38
CA PHE A 376 -28.28 -11.54 -15.36
C PHE A 376 -28.86 -11.97 -16.71
N ASP A 377 -28.05 -12.54 -17.61
CA ASP A 377 -28.48 -12.96 -18.96
C ASP A 377 -29.21 -11.82 -19.74
N GLY A 378 -28.72 -10.59 -19.57
CA GLY A 378 -29.28 -9.37 -20.16
C GLY A 378 -30.58 -8.87 -19.53
N ASN A 379 -31.08 -9.50 -18.45
CA ASN A 379 -32.32 -9.11 -17.79
C ASN A 379 -32.10 -7.99 -16.77
N ARG A 380 -31.99 -6.75 -17.26
CA ARG A 380 -31.83 -5.54 -16.44
C ARG A 380 -32.90 -5.34 -15.35
N LEU A 381 -34.13 -5.83 -15.54
CA LEU A 381 -35.21 -5.71 -14.54
C LEU A 381 -35.02 -6.63 -13.32
N ALA A 382 -34.12 -7.62 -13.42
CA ALA A 382 -33.73 -8.47 -12.31
C ALA A 382 -32.73 -7.79 -11.37
N MET A 383 -32.06 -6.72 -11.81
CA MET A 383 -31.04 -6.01 -11.04
C MET A 383 -31.67 -5.05 -10.01
N ASP A 384 -30.96 -4.86 -8.90
CA ASP A 384 -31.28 -3.94 -7.83
C ASP A 384 -29.97 -3.38 -7.25
N PRO A 385 -29.79 -2.05 -7.14
CA PRO A 385 -28.56 -1.47 -6.59
C PRO A 385 -28.29 -1.92 -5.15
N TYR A 386 -29.33 -2.24 -4.37
CA TYR A 386 -29.19 -2.67 -2.98
C TYR A 386 -28.75 -4.14 -2.81
N PHE A 387 -28.48 -4.85 -3.91
CA PHE A 387 -27.84 -6.17 -3.82
C PHE A 387 -26.39 -6.10 -3.35
N TRP A 388 -25.68 -5.00 -3.60
CA TRP A 388 -24.23 -4.92 -3.45
C TRP A 388 -23.77 -3.85 -2.47
N GLY A 389 -22.52 -3.96 -2.01
CA GLY A 389 -21.88 -3.02 -1.09
C GLY A 389 -21.74 -3.55 0.34
N TYR A 390 -21.62 -4.87 0.51
CA TYR A 390 -21.63 -5.54 1.82
C TYR A 390 -20.43 -6.48 1.98
N PRO A 391 -20.07 -6.85 3.22
CA PRO A 391 -19.12 -7.95 3.45
C PRO A 391 -19.70 -9.30 2.99
N ILE A 392 -18.85 -10.13 2.41
CA ILE A 392 -19.16 -11.48 1.94
C ILE A 392 -18.27 -12.50 2.65
N GLU A 393 -18.89 -13.45 3.34
CA GLU A 393 -18.18 -14.51 4.02
C GLU A 393 -18.27 -15.83 3.24
N VAL A 394 -17.12 -16.46 2.98
CA VAL A 394 -16.99 -17.81 2.44
C VAL A 394 -16.40 -18.72 3.50
N ASP A 395 -17.13 -19.78 3.84
CA ASP A 395 -16.68 -20.87 4.71
C ASP A 395 -16.39 -22.12 3.87
N VAL A 396 -15.29 -22.81 4.19
CA VAL A 396 -14.92 -24.11 3.60
C VAL A 396 -15.27 -25.19 4.61
N LEU A 397 -16.45 -25.78 4.43
CA LEU A 397 -17.17 -26.57 5.43
C LEU A 397 -16.48 -27.91 5.75
N ASN A 398 -15.70 -28.46 4.82
CA ASN A 398 -15.07 -29.78 4.97
C ASN A 398 -13.87 -29.98 4.03
N ASP A 399 -13.15 -31.09 4.25
CA ASP A 399 -11.99 -31.53 3.47
C ASP A 399 -12.31 -31.98 2.03
N SER A 400 -13.58 -31.95 1.63
CA SER A 400 -13.99 -32.19 0.25
C SER A 400 -14.10 -30.88 -0.54
N GLY A 401 -13.91 -29.72 0.11
CA GLY A 401 -13.98 -28.41 -0.52
C GLY A 401 -15.42 -27.92 -0.73
N GLU A 402 -16.39 -28.38 0.07
CA GLU A 402 -17.74 -27.80 0.06
C GLU A 402 -17.72 -26.40 0.68
N THR A 403 -18.36 -25.43 0.04
CA THR A 403 -18.39 -24.05 0.51
C THR A 403 -19.80 -23.57 0.84
N SER A 404 -19.91 -22.66 1.80
CA SER A 404 -21.08 -21.78 1.95
C SER A 404 -20.68 -20.32 1.76
N ILE A 405 -21.60 -19.51 1.22
CA ILE A 405 -21.42 -18.07 1.03
C ILE A 405 -22.54 -17.30 1.73
N THR A 406 -22.18 -16.25 2.46
CA THR A 406 -23.10 -15.41 3.24
C THR A 406 -22.83 -13.94 2.95
N LYS A 407 -23.89 -13.14 2.75
CA LYS A 407 -23.82 -11.68 2.61
C LYS A 407 -24.30 -11.03 3.90
N HIS A 408 -23.45 -10.23 4.54
CA HIS A 408 -23.72 -9.64 5.85
C HIS A 408 -24.42 -8.28 5.75
N TYR A 409 -25.68 -8.30 5.30
CA TYR A 409 -26.50 -7.09 5.14
C TYR A 409 -26.61 -6.24 6.41
N GLY A 410 -26.60 -6.87 7.59
CA GLY A 410 -26.68 -6.21 8.89
C GLY A 410 -25.45 -5.37 9.24
N MET A 411 -24.35 -5.48 8.48
CA MET A 411 -23.14 -4.69 8.67
C MET A 411 -23.21 -3.32 7.97
N GLY A 412 -24.25 -3.07 7.17
CA GLY A 412 -24.45 -1.82 6.44
C GLY A 412 -23.86 -1.83 5.04
N ARG A 413 -24.24 -0.84 4.24
CA ARG A 413 -23.94 -0.75 2.81
C ARG A 413 -23.07 0.47 2.50
N MET A 414 -21.88 0.24 1.95
CA MET A 414 -20.87 1.27 1.66
C MET A 414 -19.94 0.83 0.53
N ALA A 415 -18.95 1.66 0.17
CA ALA A 415 -17.89 1.25 -0.74
C ALA A 415 -16.84 0.51 0.09
N LEU A 416 -17.20 -0.71 0.48
CA LEU A 416 -16.45 -1.42 1.50
C LEU A 416 -15.14 -1.93 0.91
N GLU A 417 -14.03 -1.39 1.40
CA GLU A 417 -12.72 -1.96 1.11
C GLU A 417 -12.53 -3.24 1.91
N LEU A 418 -12.56 -3.13 3.24
CA LEU A 418 -12.22 -4.24 4.12
C LEU A 418 -13.05 -4.24 5.41
N ALA A 419 -13.62 -5.40 5.73
CA ALA A 419 -14.11 -5.70 7.08
C ALA A 419 -13.07 -6.52 7.88
N LYS A 420 -12.67 -6.02 9.05
CA LYS A 420 -11.74 -6.72 9.97
C LYS A 420 -12.40 -7.03 11.31
N VAL A 421 -12.60 -8.32 11.59
CA VAL A 421 -13.14 -8.79 12.88
C VAL A 421 -12.04 -8.86 13.94
N MET A 422 -12.31 -8.29 15.11
CA MET A 422 -11.43 -8.22 16.27
C MET A 422 -11.45 -9.53 17.08
N PRO A 423 -10.46 -9.78 17.97
CA PRO A 423 -10.35 -11.04 18.68
C PRO A 423 -11.51 -11.39 19.64
N ASP A 424 -12.40 -10.46 20.00
CA ASP A 424 -13.64 -10.79 20.72
C ASP A 424 -14.69 -11.50 19.84
N GLN A 425 -14.39 -11.65 18.56
CA GLN A 425 -15.25 -12.27 17.55
C GLN A 425 -16.59 -11.56 17.38
N ARG A 426 -16.67 -10.28 17.77
CA ARG A 426 -17.89 -9.48 17.73
C ARG A 426 -17.66 -8.12 17.09
N THR A 427 -16.62 -7.41 17.49
CA THR A 427 -16.33 -6.08 16.95
C THR A 427 -15.67 -6.22 15.59
N ALA A 428 -16.22 -5.58 14.58
CA ALA A 428 -15.62 -5.50 13.25
C ALA A 428 -15.47 -4.03 12.85
N TYR A 429 -14.31 -3.69 12.29
CA TYR A 429 -14.07 -2.39 11.66
C TYR A 429 -14.27 -2.52 10.16
N MET A 430 -14.85 -1.49 9.55
CA MET A 430 -15.10 -1.40 8.12
C MET A 430 -14.54 -0.08 7.61
N SER A 431 -13.63 -0.17 6.65
CA SER A 431 -13.12 0.95 5.87
C SER A 431 -14.02 1.19 4.66
N ASP A 432 -14.18 2.46 4.30
CA ASP A 432 -15.04 2.91 3.21
C ASP A 432 -14.15 3.64 2.21
N ASP A 433 -13.90 3.00 1.07
CA ASP A 433 -13.07 3.57 0.02
C ASP A 433 -13.93 4.43 -0.93
N GLY A 434 -13.85 5.74 -0.70
CA GLY A 434 -14.53 6.70 -1.53
C GLY A 434 -14.02 8.12 -1.34
N THR A 435 -14.79 9.06 -1.85
CA THR A 435 -14.67 10.48 -1.50
C THR A 435 -15.74 10.80 -0.45
N ASN A 436 -15.47 11.66 0.52
CA ASN A 436 -16.50 12.07 1.49
C ASN A 436 -17.26 10.90 2.15
N VAL A 437 -16.48 9.97 2.69
CA VAL A 437 -16.90 8.73 3.32
C VAL A 437 -16.58 8.76 4.81
N GLY A 438 -16.90 7.68 5.54
CA GLY A 438 -16.67 7.62 6.97
C GLY A 438 -16.20 6.25 7.46
N MET A 439 -15.71 6.23 8.70
CA MET A 439 -15.26 5.01 9.35
C MET A 439 -16.40 4.37 10.14
N PHE A 440 -16.60 3.05 9.95
CA PHE A 440 -17.69 2.31 10.57
C PHE A 440 -17.21 1.17 11.48
N MET A 441 -18.02 0.88 12.49
CA MET A 441 -17.80 -0.23 13.42
C MET A 441 -19.11 -1.00 13.61
N PHE A 442 -19.04 -2.31 13.45
CA PHE A 442 -20.13 -3.23 13.75
C PHE A 442 -19.81 -4.02 15.03
N VAL A 443 -20.81 -4.24 15.87
CA VAL A 443 -20.68 -5.11 17.05
C VAL A 443 -21.76 -6.17 16.98
N ALA A 444 -21.34 -7.41 16.68
CA ALA A 444 -22.24 -8.55 16.59
C ALA A 444 -22.93 -8.86 17.93
N ASP A 445 -24.16 -9.31 17.89
CA ASP A 445 -24.92 -9.73 19.07
C ASP A 445 -24.33 -11.00 19.70
N THR A 446 -23.79 -11.90 18.86
CA THR A 446 -23.18 -13.17 19.26
C THR A 446 -21.74 -13.27 18.74
N ALA A 447 -20.82 -13.76 19.58
CA ALA A 447 -19.44 -13.99 19.18
C ALA A 447 -19.35 -15.11 18.12
N GLY A 448 -18.65 -14.85 17.02
CA GLY A 448 -18.49 -15.80 15.91
C GLY A 448 -19.66 -15.82 14.92
N ASP A 449 -20.58 -14.86 15.00
CA ASP A 449 -21.77 -14.80 14.16
C ASP A 449 -22.08 -13.34 13.80
N LEU A 450 -21.77 -12.97 12.55
CA LEU A 450 -21.98 -11.61 12.05
C LEU A 450 -23.43 -11.35 11.58
N SER A 451 -24.34 -12.33 11.68
CA SER A 451 -25.68 -12.22 11.10
C SER A 451 -26.63 -11.24 11.80
N ALA A 452 -26.26 -10.73 12.98
CA ALA A 452 -27.01 -9.72 13.70
C ALA A 452 -26.10 -8.89 14.63
N GLY A 453 -26.38 -7.59 14.73
CA GLY A 453 -25.60 -6.70 15.57
C GLY A 453 -25.95 -5.23 15.41
N THR A 454 -25.13 -4.39 16.02
CA THR A 454 -25.30 -2.93 16.04
C THR A 454 -24.22 -2.24 15.22
N LEU A 455 -24.65 -1.34 14.33
CA LEU A 455 -23.78 -0.50 13.50
C LEU A 455 -23.56 0.88 14.13
N TYR A 456 -22.33 1.35 14.09
CA TYR A 456 -21.87 2.64 14.59
C TYR A 456 -21.04 3.36 13.53
N GLY A 457 -21.11 4.70 13.50
CA GLY A 457 -20.22 5.55 12.71
C GLY A 457 -19.36 6.45 13.60
N ALA A 458 -18.15 6.78 13.14
CA ALA A 458 -17.18 7.59 13.86
C ALA A 458 -17.45 9.11 13.72
N LYS A 459 -17.47 9.83 14.83
CA LYS A 459 -17.40 11.29 14.87
C LYS A 459 -16.01 11.70 15.29
N LEU A 460 -15.29 12.38 14.39
CA LEU A 460 -13.95 12.86 14.62
C LEU A 460 -13.99 14.26 15.23
N THR A 461 -12.97 14.57 16.02
CA THR A 461 -12.67 15.94 16.44
C THR A 461 -11.17 16.15 16.28
N GLN A 462 -10.79 16.99 15.31
CA GLN A 462 -9.39 17.35 15.11
C GLN A 462 -8.88 18.20 16.27
N THR A 463 -7.78 17.77 16.86
CA THR A 463 -7.09 18.42 17.99
C THR A 463 -5.78 19.08 17.57
N SER A 464 -5.24 18.68 16.42
CA SER A 464 -4.14 19.37 15.74
C SER A 464 -4.61 20.69 15.12
N PRO A 465 -3.69 21.64 14.82
CA PRO A 465 -4.03 22.83 14.05
C PRO A 465 -4.61 22.50 12.67
N ASP A 466 -5.33 23.44 12.08
CA ASP A 466 -5.78 23.35 10.69
C ASP A 466 -4.58 23.33 9.73
N ASP A 467 -4.76 22.71 8.56
CA ASP A 467 -3.73 22.53 7.52
C ASP A 467 -2.48 21.77 8.02
N ASP A 468 -2.65 20.86 8.99
CA ASP A 468 -1.53 20.07 9.52
C ASP A 468 -0.94 19.13 8.46
N ALA A 469 0.30 19.41 8.05
CA ALA A 469 1.06 18.60 7.10
C ALA A 469 1.50 17.24 7.65
N ASN A 470 1.30 16.98 8.95
CA ASN A 470 1.56 15.69 9.58
C ASN A 470 0.32 14.78 9.60
N GLY A 471 -0.70 15.08 8.80
CA GLY A 471 -1.91 14.24 8.66
C GLY A 471 -2.89 14.32 9.82
N GLY A 472 -2.66 15.21 10.80
CA GLY A 472 -3.58 15.53 11.88
C GLY A 472 -3.61 14.55 13.05
N VAL A 473 -4.26 14.98 14.14
CA VAL A 473 -4.50 14.19 15.37
C VAL A 473 -5.94 14.37 15.82
N PHE A 474 -6.65 13.27 16.04
CA PHE A 474 -8.10 13.28 16.27
C PHE A 474 -8.48 12.47 17.50
N THR A 475 -9.51 12.93 18.22
CA THR A 475 -10.27 12.09 19.15
C THR A 475 -11.53 11.56 18.45
N ILE A 476 -11.94 10.35 18.79
CA ILE A 476 -13.07 9.66 18.13
C ILE A 476 -14.17 9.34 19.14
N GLU A 477 -15.40 9.70 18.78
CA GLU A 477 -16.64 9.27 19.43
C GLU A 477 -17.44 8.37 18.49
N TRP A 478 -18.26 7.45 19.04
CA TRP A 478 -19.05 6.50 18.24
C TRP A 478 -20.53 6.78 18.37
N ILE A 479 -21.18 7.05 17.24
CA ILE A 479 -22.62 7.30 17.15
C ILE A 479 -23.31 5.99 16.76
N LYS A 480 -24.25 5.52 17.59
CA LYS A 480 -25.08 4.36 17.26
C LYS A 480 -26.05 4.74 16.13
N LEU A 481 -25.96 4.03 15.01
CA LEU A 481 -26.84 4.23 13.85
C LEU A 481 -28.08 3.33 13.96
N GLY A 482 -27.89 2.04 14.22
CA GLY A 482 -29.01 1.10 14.32
C GLY A 482 -28.57 -0.32 14.66
N GLN A 483 -29.56 -1.19 14.92
CA GLN A 483 -29.35 -2.62 15.16
C GLN A 483 -30.31 -3.41 14.28
N SER A 484 -29.81 -4.46 13.62
CA SER A 484 -30.62 -5.35 12.80
C SER A 484 -29.93 -6.71 12.59
N SER A 485 -30.51 -7.53 11.73
CA SER A 485 -29.98 -8.80 11.26
C SER A 485 -29.98 -8.87 9.75
N ASP A 486 -29.15 -9.73 9.18
CA ASP A 486 -29.06 -9.97 7.73
C ASP A 486 -30.43 -10.29 7.14
N ALA A 487 -31.21 -11.13 7.84
CA ALA A 487 -32.55 -11.52 7.40
C ALA A 487 -33.55 -10.34 7.34
N GLU A 488 -33.45 -9.39 8.27
CA GLU A 488 -34.34 -8.22 8.26
C GLU A 488 -34.00 -7.25 7.13
N ILE A 489 -32.70 -7.07 6.82
CA ILE A 489 -32.27 -6.16 5.77
C ILE A 489 -32.44 -6.80 4.39
N SER A 490 -32.11 -8.08 4.24
CA SER A 490 -32.42 -8.88 3.05
C SER A 490 -33.91 -8.81 2.71
N ALA A 491 -34.81 -8.87 3.68
CA ALA A 491 -36.24 -8.69 3.44
C ALA A 491 -36.63 -7.30 2.89
N LEU A 492 -35.88 -6.24 3.22
CA LEU A 492 -36.08 -4.91 2.64
C LEU A 492 -35.60 -4.86 1.18
N VAL A 493 -34.48 -5.52 0.88
CA VAL A 493 -33.94 -5.66 -0.47
C VAL A 493 -34.90 -6.48 -1.35
N ASP A 494 -35.38 -7.62 -0.87
CA ASP A 494 -36.37 -8.47 -1.56
C ASP A 494 -37.69 -7.74 -1.84
N ALA A 495 -38.06 -6.81 -0.96
CA ALA A 495 -39.23 -5.96 -1.14
C ALA A 495 -39.04 -4.87 -2.22
N LYS A 496 -37.84 -4.77 -2.81
CA LYS A 496 -37.42 -3.70 -3.73
C LYS A 496 -37.65 -2.32 -3.14
N THR A 497 -37.17 -2.13 -1.90
CA THR A 497 -37.19 -0.82 -1.26
C THR A 497 -36.48 0.19 -2.16
N THR A 498 -37.06 1.37 -2.38
CA THR A 498 -36.46 2.40 -3.24
C THR A 498 -35.93 3.58 -2.43
N PHE A 499 -34.95 4.30 -2.95
CA PHE A 499 -34.45 5.54 -2.35
C PHE A 499 -35.59 6.51 -1.99
N ASP A 500 -36.53 6.72 -2.92
CA ASP A 500 -37.72 7.57 -2.73
C ASP A 500 -38.69 7.05 -1.67
N GLN A 501 -38.61 5.79 -1.24
CA GLN A 501 -39.39 5.31 -0.09
C GLN A 501 -38.72 5.69 1.23
N ILE A 502 -37.38 5.79 1.25
CA ILE A 502 -36.57 6.12 2.43
C ILE A 502 -36.54 7.63 2.67
N PHE A 503 -36.30 8.42 1.64
CA PHE A 503 -36.08 9.87 1.75
C PHE A 503 -37.09 10.71 0.96
N THR A 504 -37.23 11.96 1.39
CA THR A 504 -37.69 13.08 0.55
C THR A 504 -36.48 13.94 0.23
N THR A 505 -36.35 14.40 -1.02
CA THR A 505 -35.26 15.26 -1.47
C THR A 505 -35.73 16.70 -1.67
N ALA A 506 -34.80 17.64 -1.58
CA ALA A 506 -34.97 19.02 -2.03
C ALA A 506 -33.65 19.54 -2.62
N ASP A 507 -33.74 20.59 -3.43
CA ASP A 507 -32.55 21.28 -3.93
C ASP A 507 -31.90 22.10 -2.80
N PRO A 508 -30.56 22.17 -2.75
CA PRO A 508 -29.85 23.11 -1.90
C PRO A 508 -30.30 24.56 -2.14
N VAL A 509 -30.24 25.38 -1.08
CA VAL A 509 -30.52 26.81 -1.17
C VAL A 509 -29.38 27.46 -1.94
N VAL A 510 -29.70 28.15 -3.04
CA VAL A 510 -28.74 28.88 -3.86
C VAL A 510 -28.78 30.40 -3.61
N ASP A 511 -27.64 31.06 -3.83
CA ASP A 511 -27.53 32.52 -3.79
C ASP A 511 -28.12 33.18 -5.05
N ALA A 512 -27.97 34.50 -5.16
CA ALA A 512 -28.49 35.27 -6.29
C ALA A 512 -27.82 34.93 -7.64
N ASP A 513 -26.63 34.33 -7.62
CA ASP A 513 -25.88 33.90 -8.79
C ASP A 513 -26.10 32.40 -9.10
N GLY A 514 -26.97 31.73 -8.33
CA GLY A 514 -27.29 30.31 -8.48
C GLY A 514 -26.23 29.37 -7.89
N LYS A 515 -25.36 29.87 -7.00
CA LYS A 515 -24.38 29.02 -6.31
C LYS A 515 -24.96 28.46 -5.04
N ASP A 516 -24.66 27.19 -4.78
CA ASP A 516 -25.02 26.53 -3.53
C ASP A 516 -24.47 27.31 -2.32
N THR A 517 -25.31 27.51 -1.31
CA THR A 517 -24.95 28.23 -0.06
C THR A 517 -24.57 27.28 1.08
N GLY A 518 -24.66 25.96 0.89
CA GLY A 518 -24.50 24.95 1.93
C GLY A 518 -25.70 24.83 2.87
N ALA A 519 -26.80 25.55 2.58
CA ALA A 519 -28.01 25.51 3.38
C ALA A 519 -29.11 24.69 2.71
N CYS A 520 -29.95 24.07 3.53
CA CYS A 520 -31.12 23.31 3.07
C CYS A 520 -32.45 24.01 3.41
N PRO A 521 -33.52 23.74 2.65
CA PRO A 521 -34.87 24.16 3.01
C PRO A 521 -35.27 23.65 4.41
N THR A 522 -36.16 24.40 5.09
CA THR A 522 -36.61 24.03 6.44
C THR A 522 -37.19 22.61 6.48
N GLY A 523 -36.68 21.79 7.40
CA GLY A 523 -37.11 20.41 7.59
C GLY A 523 -36.27 19.38 6.83
N PHE A 524 -35.32 19.81 6.00
CA PHE A 524 -34.32 18.96 5.36
C PHE A 524 -32.98 19.12 6.07
N THR A 525 -32.23 18.03 6.14
CA THR A 525 -30.87 17.95 6.67
C THR A 525 -29.89 18.05 5.51
N SER A 526 -28.85 18.85 5.68
CA SER A 526 -27.70 18.88 4.77
C SER A 526 -26.89 17.61 4.97
N VAL A 527 -26.61 16.92 3.87
CA VAL A 527 -25.86 15.66 3.82
C VAL A 527 -24.77 15.83 2.80
N ASN A 528 -23.53 15.62 3.22
CA ASN A 528 -22.39 15.53 2.33
C ASN A 528 -21.86 14.09 2.36
N HIS A 529 -21.82 13.43 1.20
CA HIS A 529 -21.53 11.99 1.12
C HIS A 529 -20.90 11.60 -0.22
N GLY A 530 -20.09 10.54 -0.22
CA GLY A 530 -20.09 9.51 -1.26
C GLY A 530 -18.96 9.52 -2.30
N HIS A 531 -18.71 8.34 -2.89
CA HIS A 531 -17.72 8.13 -3.97
C HIS A 531 -18.23 8.54 -5.37
N GLU A 532 -19.55 8.75 -5.54
CA GLU A 532 -20.19 9.18 -6.79
C GLU A 532 -20.98 10.46 -6.56
N ALA A 533 -20.78 11.47 -7.42
CA ALA A 533 -21.57 12.71 -7.35
C ALA A 533 -22.98 12.49 -7.92
N THR A 534 -24.02 12.95 -7.21
CA THR A 534 -25.41 12.64 -7.56
C THR A 534 -25.96 13.45 -8.72
N GLU A 535 -25.69 14.76 -8.80
CA GLU A 535 -26.04 15.63 -9.94
C GLU A 535 -25.08 16.84 -9.97
N GLY A 536 -24.61 17.25 -11.15
CA GLY A 536 -23.90 18.53 -11.29
C GLY A 536 -22.53 18.66 -10.59
N ASN A 537 -21.90 17.55 -10.20
CA ASN A 537 -20.62 17.46 -9.46
C ASN A 537 -20.64 17.97 -8.01
N THR A 538 -21.78 17.92 -7.31
CA THR A 538 -21.86 18.28 -5.87
C THR A 538 -22.18 17.06 -5.01
N TYR A 539 -21.47 16.90 -3.91
CA TYR A 539 -21.71 15.86 -2.88
C TYR A 539 -22.75 16.28 -1.84
N HIS A 540 -23.26 17.52 -1.94
CA HIS A 540 -24.24 18.11 -1.02
C HIS A 540 -25.69 17.81 -1.45
N GLU A 541 -26.42 17.14 -0.56
CA GLU A 541 -27.83 16.82 -0.70
C GLU A 541 -28.65 17.41 0.45
N CYS A 542 -29.91 17.76 0.17
CA CYS A 542 -30.88 18.10 1.20
C CYS A 542 -31.91 16.97 1.34
N LEU A 543 -31.81 16.21 2.43
CA LEU A 543 -32.61 15.01 2.67
C LEU A 543 -33.50 15.15 3.89
N GLN A 544 -34.71 14.59 3.81
CA GLN A 544 -35.58 14.38 4.96
C GLN A 544 -35.94 12.90 5.04
N LEU A 545 -35.62 12.27 6.17
CA LEU A 545 -35.97 10.87 6.45
C LEU A 545 -37.50 10.72 6.57
N LYS A 546 -38.05 9.71 5.90
CA LYS A 546 -39.47 9.35 6.03
C LYS A 546 -39.68 8.53 7.31
N SER A 547 -40.77 8.82 8.01
CA SER A 547 -41.11 8.17 9.28
C SER A 547 -41.17 6.66 9.15
N GLY A 548 -40.45 5.94 10.03
CA GLY A 548 -40.40 4.47 10.04
C GLY A 548 -39.34 3.86 9.12
N MET A 549 -38.58 4.68 8.38
CA MET A 549 -37.53 4.23 7.47
C MET A 549 -36.13 4.27 8.07
N GLU A 550 -35.99 4.48 9.39
CA GLU A 550 -34.70 4.58 10.08
C GLU A 550 -33.82 3.36 9.82
N LYS A 551 -34.41 2.15 9.82
CA LYS A 551 -33.68 0.90 9.54
C LYS A 551 -33.21 0.83 8.09
N ALA A 552 -34.08 1.13 7.12
CA ALA A 552 -33.71 1.15 5.71
C ALA A 552 -32.61 2.19 5.45
N ALA A 553 -32.74 3.38 6.02
CA ALA A 553 -31.72 4.43 5.93
C ALA A 553 -30.39 3.98 6.54
N THR A 554 -30.42 3.31 7.70
CA THR A 554 -29.19 2.85 8.38
C THR A 554 -28.40 1.84 7.55
N PHE A 555 -29.06 0.85 6.97
CA PHE A 555 -28.38 -0.33 6.40
C PHE A 555 -28.35 -0.36 4.88
N LEU A 556 -29.21 0.39 4.18
CA LEU A 556 -29.21 0.49 2.71
C LEU A 556 -28.57 1.81 2.22
N GLU A 557 -28.59 2.86 3.05
CA GLU A 557 -28.12 4.22 2.72
C GLU A 557 -27.20 4.74 3.84
N THR A 558 -26.29 3.87 4.30
CA THR A 558 -25.53 4.02 5.54
C THR A 558 -24.81 5.36 5.61
N ARG A 559 -24.09 5.77 4.56
CA ARG A 559 -23.35 7.04 4.50
C ARG A 559 -24.27 8.25 4.68
N ARG A 560 -25.37 8.32 3.92
CA ARG A 560 -26.35 9.42 4.01
C ARG A 560 -26.97 9.50 5.40
N TYR A 561 -27.39 8.37 5.98
CA TYR A 561 -27.97 8.36 7.31
C TYR A 561 -26.95 8.70 8.39
N ALA A 562 -25.70 8.24 8.26
CA ALA A 562 -24.62 8.57 9.17
C ALA A 562 -24.35 10.08 9.23
N ALA A 563 -24.24 10.74 8.07
CA ALA A 563 -24.10 12.20 7.97
C ALA A 563 -25.28 12.92 8.66
N MET A 564 -26.52 12.48 8.43
CA MET A 564 -27.70 13.05 9.11
C MET A 564 -27.65 12.93 10.64
N MET A 565 -27.00 11.89 11.15
CA MET A 565 -26.82 11.63 12.58
C MET A 565 -25.60 12.35 13.18
N GLY A 566 -24.79 13.02 12.36
CA GLY A 566 -23.62 13.79 12.77
C GLY A 566 -22.31 12.98 12.82
N VAL A 567 -22.26 11.82 12.16
CA VAL A 567 -21.01 11.10 11.87
C VAL A 567 -20.15 11.94 10.92
N THR A 568 -18.83 11.87 11.06
CA THR A 568 -17.90 12.52 10.13
C THR A 568 -17.88 11.74 8.81
N THR A 569 -18.25 12.40 7.71
CA THR A 569 -18.26 11.84 6.35
C THR A 569 -17.32 12.60 5.41
N GLU A 570 -16.18 13.01 5.96
CA GLU A 570 -15.15 13.80 5.29
C GLU A 570 -13.92 12.98 4.91
N LEU A 571 -13.80 11.75 5.42
CA LEU A 571 -12.69 10.87 5.13
C LEU A 571 -12.73 10.50 3.64
N SER A 572 -11.59 10.08 3.11
CA SER A 572 -11.47 9.66 1.71
C SER A 572 -10.41 8.59 1.63
N LYS A 573 -10.61 7.63 0.71
CA LYS A 573 -9.65 6.57 0.42
C LYS A 573 -9.22 5.76 1.65
N GLU A 574 -10.13 5.44 2.56
CA GLU A 574 -9.81 4.52 3.66
C GLU A 574 -9.76 3.10 3.11
N GLU A 575 -8.60 2.46 3.18
CA GLU A 575 -8.38 1.21 2.48
C GLU A 575 -8.11 0.03 3.46
N GLY A 576 -6.99 -0.69 3.32
CA GLY A 576 -6.67 -1.85 4.15
C GLY A 576 -6.61 -1.60 5.67
N ILE A 577 -6.94 -2.62 6.47
CA ILE A 577 -6.92 -2.58 7.95
C ILE A 577 -6.01 -3.67 8.53
N ALA A 578 -5.09 -3.28 9.42
CA ALA A 578 -4.25 -4.18 10.19
C ALA A 578 -4.42 -4.00 11.71
N PHE A 579 -4.13 -5.05 12.49
CA PHE A 579 -4.30 -5.03 13.95
C PHE A 579 -3.06 -5.54 14.69
N ASP A 580 -2.56 -4.75 15.64
CA ASP A 580 -1.56 -5.14 16.63
C ASP A 580 -2.24 -5.59 17.94
N PRO A 581 -2.31 -6.92 18.18
CA PRO A 581 -2.97 -7.45 19.37
C PRO A 581 -2.23 -7.14 20.68
N ALA A 582 -0.91 -6.94 20.64
CA ALA A 582 -0.11 -6.74 21.84
C ALA A 582 -0.30 -5.32 22.41
N ASN A 583 -0.47 -4.34 21.53
CA ASN A 583 -0.57 -2.92 21.93
C ASN A 583 -1.97 -2.34 21.76
N LYS A 584 -2.94 -3.15 21.31
CA LYS A 584 -4.30 -2.71 21.00
C LYS A 584 -4.29 -1.50 20.05
N LYS A 585 -3.60 -1.66 18.92
CA LYS A 585 -3.53 -0.66 17.86
C LYS A 585 -4.18 -1.21 16.59
N LEU A 586 -5.01 -0.38 15.96
CA LEU A 586 -5.47 -0.59 14.59
C LEU A 586 -4.62 0.30 13.69
N TYR A 587 -4.38 -0.15 12.49
CA TYR A 587 -3.79 0.63 11.41
C TYR A 587 -4.77 0.61 10.25
N VAL A 588 -4.95 1.76 9.61
CA VAL A 588 -5.78 1.92 8.41
C VAL A 588 -4.95 2.71 7.44
N SER A 589 -4.86 2.26 6.21
CA SER A 589 -4.23 3.01 5.13
C SER A 589 -5.20 4.04 4.56
N ILE A 590 -4.65 5.18 4.16
CA ILE A 590 -5.37 6.22 3.43
C ILE A 590 -4.57 6.53 2.17
N SER A 591 -5.08 6.11 1.02
CA SER A 591 -4.33 6.19 -0.25
C SER A 591 -4.14 7.61 -0.77
N ASP A 592 -5.08 8.53 -0.53
CA ASP A 592 -4.96 9.94 -0.92
C ASP A 592 -5.65 10.81 0.13
N ILE A 593 -4.89 11.67 0.81
CA ILE A 593 -5.42 12.57 1.84
C ILE A 593 -5.93 13.82 1.11
N ARG A 594 -7.22 13.87 0.78
CA ARG A 594 -7.79 14.88 -0.14
C ARG A 594 -9.21 15.32 0.19
N TYR A 595 -9.65 16.37 -0.49
CA TYR A 595 -11.04 16.78 -0.65
C TYR A 595 -11.72 17.10 0.68
N GLY A 596 -12.71 16.31 1.11
CA GLY A 596 -13.41 16.53 2.38
C GLY A 596 -12.48 16.53 3.59
N MET A 597 -11.31 15.90 3.50
CA MET A 597 -10.29 15.93 4.56
C MET A 597 -9.54 17.26 4.65
N GLU A 598 -9.58 18.07 3.59
CA GLU A 598 -8.91 19.37 3.54
C GLU A 598 -9.83 20.47 4.05
N ASN A 599 -9.24 21.52 4.63
CA ASN A 599 -10.00 22.65 5.16
C ASN A 599 -10.58 23.53 4.03
N ASP A 600 -11.79 23.21 3.55
CA ASP A 600 -12.48 23.93 2.48
C ASP A 600 -11.60 24.07 1.21
N LYS A 601 -10.89 23.00 0.84
CA LYS A 601 -9.95 22.97 -0.27
C LYS A 601 -10.15 21.76 -1.18
N LYS A 602 -9.56 21.89 -2.37
CA LYS A 602 -9.38 20.82 -3.34
C LYS A 602 -7.92 20.79 -3.75
N LYS A 603 -7.18 19.77 -3.31
CA LYS A 603 -5.77 19.54 -3.65
C LYS A 603 -4.91 20.78 -3.33
N GLY A 604 -5.08 21.30 -2.12
CA GLY A 604 -4.36 22.45 -1.58
C GLY A 604 -4.86 23.83 -2.04
N VAL A 605 -5.93 23.90 -2.82
CA VAL A 605 -6.49 25.16 -3.36
C VAL A 605 -7.89 25.40 -2.83
N ASP A 606 -8.17 26.62 -2.35
CA ASP A 606 -9.47 27.03 -1.80
C ASP A 606 -10.65 26.60 -2.69
N ASN A 607 -11.49 25.73 -2.16
CA ASN A 607 -12.64 25.13 -2.85
C ASN A 607 -13.55 24.40 -1.86
N THR A 608 -14.79 24.86 -1.71
CA THR A 608 -15.75 24.26 -0.76
C THR A 608 -16.54 23.08 -1.35
N THR A 609 -16.36 22.71 -2.63
CA THR A 609 -17.26 21.74 -3.32
C THR A 609 -17.36 20.39 -2.62
N TYR A 610 -16.28 19.96 -1.95
CA TYR A 610 -16.20 18.67 -1.27
C TYR A 610 -16.63 18.73 0.18
N ASP A 611 -16.80 19.91 0.79
CA ASP A 611 -17.28 20.01 2.18
C ASP A 611 -18.44 21.01 2.38
N ILE A 612 -19.06 21.46 1.29
CA ILE A 612 -20.16 22.42 1.35
C ILE A 612 -21.38 21.82 2.07
N GLY A 613 -21.86 22.51 3.11
CA GLY A 613 -22.93 22.01 3.98
C GLY A 613 -22.50 20.91 4.96
N GLY A 614 -21.26 20.41 4.82
CA GLY A 614 -20.64 19.46 5.74
C GLY A 614 -20.17 20.10 7.05
N PRO A 615 -19.72 19.28 8.01
CA PRO A 615 -19.32 19.75 9.32
C PRO A 615 -17.89 20.32 9.38
N ASN A 616 -17.04 20.09 8.36
CA ASN A 616 -15.63 20.47 8.32
C ASN A 616 -14.88 20.02 9.58
N ASP A 617 -15.11 18.78 10.05
CA ASP A 617 -14.44 18.18 11.20
C ASP A 617 -12.95 17.91 10.93
N VAL A 618 -12.58 17.62 9.67
CA VAL A 618 -11.22 17.24 9.23
C VAL A 618 -10.62 18.37 8.39
N ARG A 619 -9.44 18.84 8.81
CA ARG A 619 -8.80 20.06 8.28
C ARG A 619 -7.30 19.84 8.15
N VAL A 620 -6.87 18.84 7.39
CA VAL A 620 -5.45 18.49 7.18
C VAL A 620 -4.94 18.97 5.83
N ALA A 621 -3.61 19.02 5.65
CA ALA A 621 -3.04 19.38 4.36
C ALA A 621 -3.17 18.23 3.35
N TRP A 622 -3.37 18.57 2.07
CA TRP A 622 -3.39 17.59 0.98
C TRP A 622 -2.07 16.82 0.90
N ASN A 623 -2.17 15.49 0.79
CA ASN A 623 -1.04 14.63 0.45
C ASN A 623 -1.47 13.57 -0.60
N PRO A 624 -1.02 13.71 -1.86
CA PRO A 624 -1.39 12.78 -2.93
C PRO A 624 -0.71 11.42 -2.84
N CYS A 625 0.30 11.27 -1.98
CA CYS A 625 1.00 10.00 -1.75
C CYS A 625 0.42 9.22 -0.57
N GLY A 626 -0.63 9.73 0.07
CA GLY A 626 -1.34 9.04 1.15
C GLY A 626 -0.51 8.81 2.41
N GLY A 627 -0.95 7.86 3.22
CA GLY A 627 -0.28 7.47 4.46
C GLY A 627 -0.99 6.35 5.20
N VAL A 628 -0.30 5.75 6.17
CA VAL A 628 -0.92 4.82 7.12
C VAL A 628 -1.20 5.56 8.41
N TYR A 629 -2.42 5.44 8.91
CA TYR A 629 -2.89 5.99 10.17
C TYR A 629 -2.91 4.91 11.26
N GLN A 630 -2.67 5.32 12.50
CA GLN A 630 -2.75 4.46 13.68
C GLN A 630 -3.87 4.92 14.61
N TYR A 631 -4.51 3.95 15.26
CA TYR A 631 -5.64 4.18 16.16
C TYR A 631 -5.43 3.45 17.48
N SER A 632 -5.69 4.11 18.61
CA SER A 632 -5.67 3.45 19.93
C SER A 632 -7.02 2.82 20.27
N LEU A 633 -7.00 1.55 20.71
CA LEU A 633 -8.21 0.84 21.10
C LEU A 633 -8.30 0.73 22.63
N GLY A 634 -9.50 0.90 23.14
CA GLY A 634 -9.82 0.75 24.56
C GLY A 634 -11.20 0.14 24.79
N SER A 635 -11.47 -0.22 26.03
CA SER A 635 -12.77 -0.78 26.41
C SER A 635 -13.86 0.29 26.48
N ASP A 636 -15.08 -0.08 26.11
CA ASP A 636 -16.28 0.70 26.32
C ASP A 636 -17.43 -0.21 26.75
N THR A 637 -17.87 -0.08 28.00
CA THR A 637 -18.93 -0.91 28.57
C THR A 637 -20.31 -0.59 28.00
N THR A 638 -20.52 0.59 27.43
CA THR A 638 -21.81 1.00 26.84
C THR A 638 -21.98 0.37 25.47
N ILE A 639 -20.91 0.34 24.67
CA ILE A 639 -20.87 -0.37 23.39
C ILE A 639 -20.75 -1.88 23.62
N GLY A 640 -20.11 -2.29 24.72
CA GLY A 640 -19.94 -3.70 25.08
C GLY A 640 -18.80 -4.37 24.33
N SER A 641 -17.71 -3.64 24.08
CA SER A 641 -16.49 -4.11 23.39
C SER A 641 -15.22 -3.62 24.09
N ASP A 642 -14.17 -4.45 24.03
CA ASP A 642 -12.81 -4.15 24.50
C ASP A 642 -11.89 -3.56 23.43
N TYR A 643 -12.45 -3.34 22.23
CA TYR A 643 -11.78 -3.00 20.99
C TYR A 643 -12.38 -1.74 20.37
N VAL A 644 -12.69 -0.70 21.17
CA VAL A 644 -13.25 0.55 20.67
C VAL A 644 -12.14 1.58 20.45
N VAL A 645 -11.92 1.98 19.21
CA VAL A 645 -11.05 3.08 18.80
C VAL A 645 -11.41 4.38 19.53
N LYS A 646 -10.40 5.07 20.05
CA LYS A 646 -10.52 6.31 20.84
C LYS A 646 -9.85 7.53 20.21
N ASP A 647 -8.82 7.30 19.41
CA ASP A 647 -8.03 8.34 18.76
C ASP A 647 -7.44 7.83 17.44
N MET A 648 -7.01 8.77 16.61
CA MET A 648 -6.40 8.57 15.29
C MET A 648 -5.27 9.58 15.08
N SER A 649 -4.17 9.14 14.48
CA SER A 649 -3.07 10.00 14.01
C SER A 649 -2.30 9.34 12.88
N ALA A 650 -1.68 10.12 11.99
CA ALA A 650 -0.80 9.56 10.98
C ALA A 650 0.41 8.86 11.62
N LEU A 651 0.77 7.69 11.09
CA LEU A 651 1.95 6.92 11.48
C LEU A 651 3.12 7.18 10.53
N VAL A 652 2.86 7.05 9.23
CA VAL A 652 3.81 7.25 8.14
C VAL A 652 3.05 7.84 6.96
N LEU A 653 3.60 8.89 6.34
CA LEU A 653 3.02 9.55 5.17
C LEU A 653 3.95 9.35 3.97
N GLY A 654 3.37 9.24 2.78
CA GLY A 654 4.11 9.32 1.54
C GLY A 654 4.67 10.74 1.31
N ASP A 655 5.76 10.84 0.57
CA ASP A 655 6.45 12.10 0.28
C ASP A 655 6.23 12.52 -1.18
N PRO A 656 5.41 13.56 -1.45
CA PRO A 656 5.18 14.06 -2.81
C PRO A 656 6.33 14.92 -3.37
N ASN A 657 7.41 15.17 -2.61
CA ASN A 657 8.44 16.16 -2.93
C ASN A 657 9.80 15.58 -3.32
N SER A 658 9.85 14.54 -4.15
CA SER A 658 11.12 14.05 -4.71
C SER A 658 11.24 14.39 -6.20
N GLY A 659 12.01 15.43 -6.50
CA GLY A 659 12.43 15.67 -7.88
C GLY A 659 13.28 14.52 -8.42
N THR A 660 13.20 14.33 -9.75
CA THR A 660 14.19 13.77 -10.70
C THR A 660 14.02 12.38 -11.31
N ASP A 661 13.04 11.55 -10.91
CA ASP A 661 12.79 10.28 -11.63
C ASP A 661 11.54 10.36 -12.53
N GLU A 662 11.73 10.11 -13.83
CA GLU A 662 10.67 10.18 -14.84
C GLU A 662 9.51 9.20 -14.49
N ASN A 663 8.28 9.73 -14.43
CA ASN A 663 7.00 9.02 -14.20
C ASN A 663 6.64 8.63 -12.75
N ASN A 664 7.36 9.10 -11.72
CA ASN A 664 6.94 8.92 -10.32
C ASN A 664 6.58 10.29 -9.71
N THR A 665 5.41 10.43 -9.09
CA THR A 665 5.01 11.65 -8.38
C THR A 665 5.31 11.61 -6.88
N CYS A 666 5.60 10.42 -6.36
CA CYS A 666 5.98 10.19 -4.97
C CYS A 666 7.45 9.74 -4.87
N ASN A 667 8.03 9.93 -3.69
CA ASN A 667 9.40 9.52 -3.39
C ASN A 667 9.55 8.01 -3.50
N ILE A 668 10.38 7.58 -4.46
CA ILE A 668 10.63 6.17 -4.73
C ILE A 668 11.11 5.38 -3.52
N ASP A 669 11.74 6.02 -2.53
CA ASP A 669 12.20 5.39 -1.28
C ASP A 669 11.23 5.57 -0.10
N GLY A 670 10.06 6.17 -0.35
CA GLY A 670 8.92 6.25 0.56
C GLY A 670 7.74 5.41 0.06
N ILE A 671 6.63 5.42 0.82
CA ILE A 671 5.37 4.84 0.34
C ILE A 671 4.65 5.82 -0.60
N ALA A 672 3.88 5.29 -1.53
CA ALA A 672 2.93 6.01 -2.35
C ALA A 672 1.59 5.27 -2.32
N ASN A 673 0.49 6.01 -2.10
CA ASN A 673 -0.89 5.51 -2.12
C ASN A 673 -1.01 4.12 -1.47
N PRO A 674 -0.70 4.03 -0.16
CA PRO A 674 -0.76 2.76 0.54
C PRO A 674 -2.21 2.28 0.52
N ASP A 675 -2.39 1.06 0.06
CA ASP A 675 -3.67 0.38 0.02
C ASP A 675 -3.66 -0.74 1.06
N ASN A 676 -3.60 -2.00 0.67
CA ASN A 676 -3.82 -3.09 1.60
C ASN A 676 -2.63 -3.24 2.58
N ILE A 677 -2.91 -3.54 3.85
CA ILE A 677 -1.90 -3.65 4.90
C ILE A 677 -2.11 -4.87 5.79
N THR A 678 -1.02 -5.40 6.34
CA THR A 678 -1.05 -6.44 7.37
C THR A 678 0.01 -6.23 8.43
N TYR A 679 -0.15 -6.86 9.60
CA TYR A 679 0.76 -6.72 10.73
C TYR A 679 1.36 -8.08 11.09
N ILE A 680 2.67 -8.09 11.35
CA ILE A 680 3.40 -9.28 11.81
C ILE A 680 3.55 -9.21 13.35
N PRO A 681 2.75 -9.96 14.12
CA PRO A 681 2.78 -9.92 15.57
C PRO A 681 4.13 -10.38 16.13
N GLY A 682 4.54 -9.82 17.27
CA GLY A 682 5.82 -10.15 17.93
C GLY A 682 7.04 -9.47 17.30
N TYR A 683 6.97 -9.06 16.04
CA TYR A 683 8.08 -8.41 15.32
C TYR A 683 7.88 -6.91 15.08
N ARG A 684 6.69 -6.39 15.37
CA ARG A 684 6.35 -4.96 15.27
C ARG A 684 6.60 -4.39 13.88
N THR A 685 6.22 -5.17 12.87
CA THR A 685 6.41 -4.83 11.46
C THR A 685 5.06 -4.79 10.76
N LEU A 686 4.76 -3.66 10.12
CA LEU A 686 3.67 -3.55 9.16
C LEU A 686 4.19 -3.92 7.77
N ILE A 687 3.37 -4.65 7.01
CA ILE A 687 3.55 -4.84 5.58
C ILE A 687 2.53 -3.96 4.88
N ILE A 688 2.99 -3.16 3.93
CA ILE A 688 2.21 -2.12 3.26
C ILE A 688 2.30 -2.36 1.75
N GLY A 689 1.18 -2.68 1.11
CA GLY A 689 1.04 -2.66 -0.34
C GLY A 689 0.66 -1.28 -0.85
N GLU A 690 0.94 -1.04 -2.11
CA GLU A 690 0.59 0.17 -2.84
C GLU A 690 -0.40 -0.14 -3.97
N ASP A 691 -1.31 0.82 -4.21
CA ASP A 691 -2.13 1.01 -5.42
C ASP A 691 -2.01 2.49 -5.80
N THR A 692 -1.10 2.83 -6.71
CA THR A 692 -0.72 4.23 -6.90
C THR A 692 -1.31 4.91 -8.11
N GLY A 693 -1.56 4.18 -9.21
CA GLY A 693 -1.89 4.69 -10.56
C GLY A 693 -0.90 5.69 -11.19
N SER A 694 -0.25 6.55 -10.40
CA SER A 694 0.67 7.63 -10.77
C SER A 694 1.71 7.99 -9.71
N GLY A 695 1.58 7.48 -8.48
CA GLY A 695 2.54 7.70 -7.39
C GLY A 695 3.90 7.08 -7.70
N HIS A 696 3.91 5.76 -7.88
CA HIS A 696 5.04 4.99 -8.40
C HIS A 696 4.66 4.35 -9.74
N GLN A 697 5.61 4.24 -10.67
CA GLN A 697 5.35 3.56 -11.95
C GLN A 697 5.19 2.03 -11.78
N ASN A 698 5.88 1.48 -10.80
CA ASN A 698 5.82 0.07 -10.41
C ASN A 698 5.53 0.05 -8.92
N ASP A 699 4.37 -0.44 -8.55
CA ASP A 699 3.92 -0.47 -7.17
C ASP A 699 4.76 -1.43 -6.33
N SER A 700 4.86 -1.12 -5.04
CA SER A 700 5.77 -1.80 -4.13
C SER A 700 5.04 -2.40 -2.94
N ILE A 701 5.63 -3.47 -2.38
CA ILE A 701 5.31 -3.88 -1.00
C ILE A 701 6.47 -3.47 -0.10
N TRP A 702 6.14 -2.87 1.03
CA TRP A 702 7.08 -2.38 2.02
C TRP A 702 6.95 -3.10 3.35
N ALA A 703 8.08 -3.35 4.02
CA ALA A 703 8.13 -3.69 5.43
C ALA A 703 8.49 -2.44 6.25
N TYR A 704 7.58 -1.99 7.11
CA TYR A 704 7.77 -0.86 8.01
C TYR A 704 7.93 -1.33 9.45
N ASN A 705 9.13 -1.14 10.02
CA ASN A 705 9.38 -1.48 11.42
C ASN A 705 8.97 -0.33 12.35
N LEU A 706 8.08 -0.61 13.30
CA LEU A 706 7.51 0.41 14.19
C LEU A 706 8.47 0.94 15.27
N ASP A 707 9.50 0.17 15.63
CA ASP A 707 10.46 0.57 16.67
C ASP A 707 11.51 1.54 16.11
N HIS A 708 12.00 1.23 14.92
CA HIS A 708 13.05 1.99 14.24
C HIS A 708 12.50 3.01 13.23
N ARG A 709 11.20 2.93 12.91
CA ARG A 709 10.54 3.75 11.87
C ARG A 709 11.22 3.66 10.51
N SER A 710 11.82 2.50 10.23
CA SER A 710 12.53 2.22 8.99
C SER A 710 11.62 1.50 8.01
N LEU A 711 11.66 1.95 6.75
CA LEU A 711 10.93 1.37 5.63
C LEU A 711 11.89 0.54 4.78
N THR A 712 11.48 -0.65 4.33
CA THR A 712 12.28 -1.52 3.45
C THR A 712 11.40 -2.06 2.34
N ARG A 713 11.77 -1.82 1.08
CA ARG A 713 11.07 -2.39 -0.07
C ARG A 713 11.32 -3.90 -0.12
N ILE A 714 10.26 -4.69 -0.19
CA ILE A 714 10.35 -6.16 -0.22
C ILE A 714 9.74 -6.76 -1.49
N GLN A 715 9.01 -5.98 -2.27
CA GLN A 715 8.53 -6.37 -3.60
C GLN A 715 8.33 -5.14 -4.49
N THR A 716 8.46 -5.32 -5.81
CA THR A 716 7.95 -4.42 -6.84
C THR A 716 7.13 -5.22 -7.87
N THR A 717 6.11 -4.62 -8.46
CA THR A 717 5.26 -5.24 -9.48
C THR A 717 5.72 -4.90 -10.90
N PRO A 718 5.20 -5.58 -11.94
CA PRO A 718 5.32 -5.14 -13.32
C PRO A 718 4.68 -3.77 -13.58
N TYR A 719 4.84 -3.25 -14.79
CA TYR A 719 4.25 -1.98 -15.22
C TYR A 719 2.75 -1.93 -14.98
N GLY A 720 2.27 -0.81 -14.45
CA GLY A 720 0.84 -0.48 -14.41
C GLY A 720 -0.04 -1.50 -13.72
N SER A 721 0.55 -2.30 -12.83
CA SER A 721 -0.16 -3.15 -11.86
C SER A 721 -0.01 -2.55 -10.47
N GLU A 722 -1.00 -2.83 -9.65
CA GLU A 722 -0.98 -2.62 -8.20
C GLU A 722 -0.59 -3.89 -7.43
N THR A 723 -0.39 -3.72 -6.12
CA THR A 723 -0.27 -4.84 -5.17
C THR A 723 -1.53 -4.99 -4.36
N THR A 724 -2.21 -6.11 -4.52
CA THR A 724 -3.40 -6.44 -3.72
C THR A 724 -3.09 -7.57 -2.76
N SER A 725 -3.90 -7.71 -1.70
CA SER A 725 -3.81 -8.83 -0.76
C SER A 725 -2.48 -9.04 0.03
N PRO A 726 -1.65 -8.04 0.39
CA PRO A 726 -0.61 -8.24 1.41
C PRO A 726 -1.23 -8.74 2.72
N TYR A 727 -1.15 -10.06 2.94
CA TYR A 727 -1.78 -10.70 4.09
C TYR A 727 -0.86 -11.74 4.72
N PHE A 728 -0.64 -11.60 6.02
CA PHE A 728 0.36 -12.38 6.73
C PHE A 728 -0.24 -13.63 7.37
N TYR A 729 0.41 -14.77 7.12
CA TYR A 729 0.16 -16.03 7.79
C TYR A 729 1.39 -16.42 8.60
N ALA A 730 1.25 -16.50 9.92
CA ALA A 730 2.37 -16.82 10.80
C ALA A 730 2.82 -18.29 10.69
N ASN A 731 1.86 -19.19 10.42
CA ASN A 731 2.08 -20.64 10.36
C ASN A 731 0.97 -21.33 9.56
N VAL A 732 1.30 -21.77 8.35
CA VAL A 732 0.52 -22.71 7.53
C VAL A 732 1.43 -23.89 7.25
N GLY A 733 1.09 -25.07 7.77
CA GLY A 733 1.89 -26.29 7.61
C GLY A 733 3.35 -26.18 8.09
N GLY A 734 3.64 -25.33 9.08
CA GLY A 734 4.98 -25.14 9.64
C GLY A 734 5.81 -24.01 9.03
N HIS A 735 5.22 -23.23 8.11
CA HIS A 735 5.88 -22.13 7.39
C HIS A 735 5.07 -20.84 7.49
N GLY A 736 5.72 -19.69 7.47
CA GLY A 736 5.06 -18.38 7.36
C GLY A 736 4.94 -17.93 5.91
N TYR A 737 3.97 -17.06 5.61
CA TYR A 737 3.74 -16.52 4.28
C TYR A 737 3.27 -15.07 4.35
N ILE A 738 3.65 -14.27 3.36
CA ILE A 738 2.99 -12.99 3.05
C ILE A 738 2.33 -13.19 1.69
N MET A 739 1.01 -13.28 1.65
CA MET A 739 0.29 -13.28 0.38
C MET A 739 0.59 -12.01 -0.39
N SER A 740 0.69 -12.12 -1.70
CA SER A 740 0.83 -10.97 -2.59
C SER A 740 0.23 -11.30 -3.94
N VAL A 741 -0.77 -10.51 -4.29
CA VAL A 741 -1.43 -10.56 -5.58
C VAL A 741 -0.96 -9.34 -6.37
N VAL A 742 -0.73 -9.56 -7.66
CA VAL A 742 -0.38 -8.50 -8.62
C VAL A 742 -1.56 -8.39 -9.55
N GLN A 743 -2.39 -7.37 -9.32
CA GLN A 743 -3.62 -7.14 -10.07
C GLN A 743 -3.29 -6.51 -11.43
N HIS A 744 -4.07 -6.87 -12.46
CA HIS A 744 -4.13 -6.27 -13.81
C HIS A 744 -2.85 -5.63 -14.38
N PRO A 745 -1.70 -6.34 -14.50
CA PRO A 745 -0.51 -5.76 -15.12
C PRO A 745 -0.81 -5.01 -16.42
N TYR A 746 -0.25 -3.80 -16.54
CA TYR A 746 -0.48 -2.83 -17.61
C TYR A 746 -1.90 -2.21 -17.67
N GLY A 747 -2.69 -2.35 -16.60
CA GLY A 747 -4.10 -1.99 -16.52
C GLY A 747 -4.33 -0.53 -16.12
N GLU A 748 -3.68 -0.06 -15.07
CA GLU A 748 -3.85 1.32 -14.56
C GLU A 748 -3.08 2.36 -15.39
N SER A 749 -1.89 1.98 -15.81
CA SER A 749 -0.95 2.81 -16.55
C SER A 749 -0.10 1.95 -17.49
N ASP A 750 0.72 2.59 -18.32
CA ASP A 750 1.69 1.89 -19.17
C ASP A 750 1.10 0.79 -20.08
N SER A 751 -0.19 0.86 -20.43
CA SER A 751 -0.85 -0.08 -21.36
C SER A 751 -0.17 -0.14 -22.74
N ASP A 752 0.54 0.92 -23.15
CA ASP A 752 1.36 0.95 -24.37
C ASP A 752 2.62 0.06 -24.28
N LYS A 753 3.01 -0.38 -23.08
CA LYS A 753 4.16 -1.26 -22.84
C LYS A 753 3.82 -2.75 -22.96
N GLN A 754 2.53 -3.10 -22.96
CA GLN A 754 2.11 -4.49 -23.14
C GLN A 754 2.32 -4.92 -24.59
N VAL A 755 3.11 -5.98 -24.78
CA VAL A 755 3.44 -6.56 -26.09
C VAL A 755 2.58 -7.78 -26.39
N THR A 756 2.22 -8.55 -25.36
CA THR A 756 1.37 -9.75 -25.51
C THR A 756 0.25 -9.80 -24.48
N ALA A 757 -0.86 -10.47 -24.82
CA ALA A 757 -1.96 -10.68 -23.87
C ALA A 757 -1.53 -11.46 -22.61
N ASP A 758 -0.51 -12.31 -22.71
CA ASP A 758 -0.01 -13.09 -21.56
C ASP A 758 0.70 -12.22 -20.51
N GLU A 759 1.32 -11.10 -20.91
CA GLU A 759 1.95 -10.18 -19.98
C GLU A 759 0.93 -9.53 -19.02
N GLY A 760 -0.30 -9.30 -19.49
CA GLY A 760 -1.37 -8.64 -18.72
C GLY A 760 -2.17 -9.57 -17.81
N ARG A 761 -1.79 -10.85 -17.69
CA ARG A 761 -2.48 -11.78 -16.79
C ARG A 761 -2.01 -11.57 -15.36
N ALA A 762 -2.96 -11.38 -14.43
CA ALA A 762 -2.67 -11.17 -13.02
C ALA A 762 -2.00 -12.39 -12.37
N TYR A 763 -1.33 -12.14 -11.24
CA TYR A 763 -0.59 -13.14 -10.48
C TYR A 763 -1.17 -13.28 -9.09
N THR A 764 -1.54 -14.50 -8.68
CA THR A 764 -1.89 -14.81 -7.30
C THR A 764 -0.80 -15.67 -6.69
N GLY A 765 -0.12 -15.16 -5.67
CA GLY A 765 1.09 -15.77 -5.11
C GLY A 765 1.44 -15.28 -3.71
N TYR A 766 2.69 -15.50 -3.31
CA TYR A 766 3.18 -15.13 -1.99
C TYR A 766 4.69 -14.82 -2.00
N ILE A 767 5.12 -13.99 -1.04
CA ILE A 767 6.52 -13.84 -0.63
C ILE A 767 6.82 -14.87 0.47
N GLY A 768 7.79 -15.75 0.24
CA GLY A 768 8.17 -16.81 1.19
C GLY A 768 8.70 -18.07 0.48
N PRO A 769 8.60 -19.26 1.11
CA PRO A 769 8.11 -19.52 2.46
C PRO A 769 9.03 -18.91 3.53
N LEU A 770 8.45 -18.32 4.56
CA LEU A 770 9.17 -17.78 5.71
C LEU A 770 9.37 -18.89 6.76
N PRO A 771 10.39 -18.81 7.62
CA PRO A 771 10.37 -19.53 8.90
C PRO A 771 9.06 -19.23 9.63
N ARG A 772 8.49 -20.18 10.38
CA ARG A 772 7.28 -19.89 11.18
C ARG A 772 7.55 -18.76 12.19
N LEU A 773 6.60 -17.84 12.32
CA LEU A 773 6.75 -16.59 13.07
C LEU A 773 5.75 -16.50 14.25
N ASP A 774 5.22 -17.65 14.67
CA ASP A 774 4.28 -17.81 15.78
C ASP A 774 4.94 -18.34 17.08
N GLN A 775 6.28 -18.31 17.16
CA GLN A 775 7.07 -18.91 18.25
C GLN A 775 7.29 -18.01 19.45
#